data_AF-A0A0L0DMP8-F1
#
_entry.id   AF-A0A0L0DMP8-F1
#
_cell.length_a   1.000
_cell.length_b   1.000
_cell.length_c   1.000
_cell.angle_alpha   90.00
_cell.angle_beta   90.00
_cell.angle_gamma   90.00
#
_symmetry.space_group_name_H-M   'P 1'
#
loop_
_entity.id
_entity.type
_entity.pdbx_description
1 polymer ?
#
loop_
_entity_poly.entity_id
_entity_poly.type
_entity_poly.pdbx_seq_one_letter_code
_entity_poly.pdbx_strand_id
1 'polypeptide(L)'
;MDTGLGSLSVKELKRRLAAAGGSAVGLVEKSELVAAVEAAEAAGAASRDGGASTETGPRRTTRKRVTIAGVDAIDVSTCRDGERPAVVVVVCHGFGASENDLAPLGSSLIPADPAAAPARMIFPQGIVSLGGGSYAWWPLDMPRLMMLRLSGQLHTIDDEVPEGIDAATDALVALIADAMATAADGAALVLAGFSQGSMLASHVALTRAADLPVDPSLLVVMSGRAVAKSAWTDALATRSAPLDVIQSHGTADPILPYNGGVELAELFRSGGASVEFIEFNDGHTVPQELLVELKLRLDVLAGLESSRGASVAGDSGQGSGHRIEAYRRLDSERLMAYTDAVMSIIATILVLPLKVESEEGEGKTLREVMDEKNMYTTMGTFVVTFIYISLFWRAHRALFLPGLVMKPLMLYLNFAFLLSLSFLPFVAALVTGNKEQPVALALFYGLLGYIAVVRLVTAVYASVALGWEHAGNSVILLRIGALIAACIAAVSCAWSLGSSVNLFLIIYLAGRAAANSGYVQQMLGIEPAESQASDDVPDGDRVIFFSDGVYAISSTLIVLDLPAAPPGLSDAGLTAFLSHEGTALLSYVICAYVVGLLWMGHYSLMHDAETLPRMVERLNNVHLIFVALMPFGSNLLILYGQSDDSPLAIGIFVAIAGSAAILLSAMAGWRLYKALRSLNNRVPSGGSHEGTWLLTTTESDVDEAEALIARLKRNVVFSFNLPLTLVVGILLSLWHKWLFVAILPLSGYLALALSLVYGRLPCAASPRRSIGSVQ
;
A
#
# COMPACT_ATOMS: atom_id res chain seq x y z
N MET A 1 -25.32 50.23 11.73
CA MET A 1 -24.05 50.67 11.15
C MET A 1 -23.78 49.76 9.97
N ASP A 2 -23.51 50.35 8.81
CA ASP A 2 -23.52 49.70 7.49
C ASP A 2 -22.50 48.53 7.40
N THR A 3 -22.96 47.29 7.22
CA THR A 3 -22.13 46.08 7.13
C THR A 3 -21.90 45.64 5.67
N GLY A 4 -21.76 46.60 4.76
CA GLY A 4 -21.48 46.33 3.34
C GLY A 4 -20.04 45.89 3.07
N LEU A 5 -19.81 45.22 1.94
CA LEU A 5 -18.49 44.74 1.47
C LEU A 5 -17.41 45.83 1.47
N GLY A 6 -17.79 47.11 1.33
CA GLY A 6 -16.88 48.26 1.41
C GLY A 6 -16.15 48.42 2.74
N SER A 7 -16.69 47.88 3.84
CA SER A 7 -16.07 47.90 5.17
C SER A 7 -14.94 46.87 5.35
N LEU A 8 -14.86 45.87 4.48
CA LEU A 8 -13.89 44.77 4.59
C LEU A 8 -12.48 45.20 4.18
N SER A 9 -11.46 44.52 4.73
CA SER A 9 -10.07 44.73 4.32
C SER A 9 -9.82 44.15 2.92
N VAL A 10 -8.82 44.68 2.20
CA VAL A 10 -8.41 44.16 0.87
C VAL A 10 -8.06 42.67 0.93
N LYS A 11 -7.45 42.21 2.03
CA LYS A 11 -7.11 40.80 2.24
C LYS A 11 -8.37 39.93 2.36
N GLU A 12 -9.39 40.42 3.03
CA GLU A 12 -10.66 39.72 3.22
C GLU A 12 -11.46 39.67 1.91
N LEU A 13 -11.47 40.76 1.14
CA LEU A 13 -12.11 40.82 -0.18
C LEU A 13 -11.44 39.87 -1.18
N LYS A 14 -10.10 39.80 -1.22
CA LYS A 14 -9.38 38.84 -2.07
C LYS A 14 -9.68 37.39 -1.67
N ARG A 15 -9.84 37.12 -0.38
CA ARG A 15 -10.17 35.79 0.14
C ARG A 15 -11.59 35.37 -0.24
N ARG A 16 -12.56 36.29 -0.14
CA ARG A 16 -13.93 36.06 -0.63
C ARG A 16 -13.98 35.87 -2.15
N LEU A 17 -13.24 36.67 -2.91
CA LEU A 17 -13.18 36.55 -4.36
C LEU A 17 -12.65 35.16 -4.77
N ALA A 18 -11.56 34.71 -4.14
CA ALA A 18 -11.00 33.39 -4.37
C ALA A 18 -11.96 32.26 -3.94
N ALA A 19 -12.68 32.42 -2.84
CA ALA A 19 -13.69 31.46 -2.38
C ALA A 19 -14.90 31.37 -3.34
N ALA A 20 -15.25 32.46 -4.03
CA ALA A 20 -16.26 32.49 -5.08
C ALA A 20 -15.71 32.08 -6.47
N GLY A 21 -14.47 31.59 -6.55
CA GLY A 21 -13.86 31.11 -7.81
C GLY A 21 -13.29 32.21 -8.72
N GLY A 22 -13.28 33.47 -8.26
CA GLY A 22 -12.74 34.62 -9.00
C GLY A 22 -11.23 34.83 -8.78
N SER A 23 -10.56 35.44 -9.75
CA SER A 23 -9.14 35.79 -9.68
C SER A 23 -8.94 37.26 -9.30
N ALA A 24 -8.07 37.51 -8.31
CA ALA A 24 -7.67 38.87 -7.93
C ALA A 24 -6.47 39.41 -8.74
N VAL A 25 -6.02 38.69 -9.77
CA VAL A 25 -4.85 39.05 -10.57
C VAL A 25 -5.17 40.27 -11.43
N GLY A 26 -4.45 41.37 -11.21
CA GLY A 26 -4.62 42.63 -11.96
C GLY A 26 -5.55 43.66 -11.30
N LEU A 27 -6.23 43.32 -10.20
CA LEU A 27 -7.10 44.25 -9.46
C LEU A 27 -6.28 44.99 -8.39
N VAL A 28 -6.15 46.32 -8.56
CA VAL A 28 -5.30 47.17 -7.72
C VAL A 28 -6.13 48.01 -6.77
N GLU A 29 -7.30 48.48 -7.20
CA GLU A 29 -8.16 49.35 -6.42
C GLU A 29 -9.20 48.57 -5.60
N LYS A 30 -9.50 49.05 -4.38
CA LYS A 30 -10.40 48.36 -3.44
C LYS A 30 -11.85 48.29 -3.97
N SER A 31 -12.30 49.31 -4.70
CA SER A 31 -13.62 49.35 -5.34
C SER A 31 -13.77 48.27 -6.41
N GLU A 32 -12.71 48.00 -7.19
CA GLU A 32 -12.70 46.95 -8.21
C GLU A 32 -12.80 45.56 -7.59
N LEU A 33 -12.15 45.36 -6.45
CA LEU A 33 -12.24 44.11 -5.68
C LEU A 33 -13.64 43.87 -5.10
N VAL A 34 -14.32 44.91 -4.62
CA VAL A 34 -15.71 44.80 -4.14
C VAL A 34 -16.64 44.42 -5.30
N ALA A 35 -16.53 45.11 -6.44
CA ALA A 35 -17.34 44.80 -7.63
C ALA A 35 -17.07 43.38 -8.17
N ALA A 36 -15.81 42.93 -8.15
CA ALA A 36 -15.44 41.58 -8.57
C ALA A 36 -16.02 40.50 -7.65
N VAL A 37 -16.07 40.74 -6.33
CA VAL A 37 -16.70 39.83 -5.36
C VAL A 37 -18.20 39.75 -5.59
N GLU A 38 -18.87 40.89 -5.76
CA GLU A 38 -20.32 40.93 -6.04
C GLU A 38 -20.68 40.20 -7.34
N ALA A 39 -19.89 40.38 -8.40
CA ALA A 39 -20.09 39.70 -9.67
C ALA A 39 -19.86 38.18 -9.58
N ALA A 40 -18.82 37.74 -8.86
CA ALA A 40 -18.53 36.32 -8.65
C ALA A 40 -19.59 35.63 -7.78
N GLU A 41 -20.06 36.29 -6.73
CA GLU A 41 -21.13 35.77 -5.85
C GLU A 41 -22.48 35.72 -6.60
N ALA A 42 -22.79 36.71 -7.46
CA ALA A 42 -23.97 36.69 -8.32
C ALA A 42 -23.92 35.60 -9.40
N ALA A 43 -22.75 35.36 -10.00
CA ALA A 43 -22.54 34.29 -10.97
C ALA A 43 -22.65 32.89 -10.32
N GLY A 44 -22.14 32.73 -9.09
CA GLY A 44 -22.28 31.51 -8.30
C GLY A 44 -23.71 31.25 -7.78
N ALA A 45 -24.54 32.30 -7.65
CA ALA A 45 -25.96 32.16 -7.37
C ALA A 45 -26.76 31.73 -8.62
N ALA A 46 -26.41 32.26 -9.80
CA ALA A 46 -27.05 31.88 -11.06
C ALA A 46 -26.68 30.46 -11.54
N SER A 47 -25.51 29.94 -11.17
CA SER A 47 -25.10 28.56 -11.49
C SER A 47 -25.73 27.49 -10.58
N ARG A 48 -26.46 27.89 -9.51
CA ARG A 48 -27.16 26.96 -8.60
C ARG A 48 -28.58 26.62 -9.06
N ASP A 49 -29.17 27.41 -9.94
CA ASP A 49 -30.53 27.19 -10.47
C ASP A 49 -30.56 26.56 -11.89
N GLY A 50 -29.40 26.20 -12.45
CA GLY A 50 -29.30 25.72 -13.82
C GLY A 50 -28.55 24.39 -14.00
N GLY A 51 -29.28 23.27 -13.90
CA GLY A 51 -28.90 22.00 -14.53
C GLY A 51 -28.18 21.00 -13.64
N ALA A 52 -28.90 19.96 -13.24
CA ALA A 52 -28.33 18.75 -12.67
C ALA A 52 -27.38 18.08 -13.68
N SER A 53 -26.07 18.22 -13.49
CA SER A 53 -25.09 17.33 -14.10
C SER A 53 -24.99 16.08 -13.22
N THR A 54 -25.41 14.94 -13.76
CA THR A 54 -25.20 13.62 -13.17
C THR A 54 -23.70 13.32 -13.12
N GLU A 55 -23.06 13.57 -11.97
CA GLU A 55 -21.68 13.12 -11.74
C GLU A 55 -21.63 11.58 -11.81
N THR A 56 -20.89 11.03 -12.77
CA THR A 56 -20.73 9.57 -12.95
C THR A 56 -19.43 9.03 -12.36
N GLY A 57 -18.69 9.83 -11.59
CA GLY A 57 -17.44 9.43 -10.92
C GLY A 57 -17.65 8.64 -9.61
N PRO A 58 -16.59 8.03 -9.04
CA PRO A 58 -16.63 7.34 -7.74
C PRO A 58 -17.17 8.25 -6.64
N ARG A 59 -18.01 7.70 -5.75
CA ARG A 59 -18.60 8.45 -4.63
C ARG A 59 -17.50 8.76 -3.62
N ARG A 60 -17.17 10.05 -3.44
CA ARG A 60 -16.16 10.47 -2.47
C ARG A 60 -16.77 10.52 -1.07
N THR A 61 -16.16 9.83 -0.12
CA THR A 61 -16.57 9.92 1.29
C THR A 61 -16.22 11.29 1.87
N THR A 62 -17.19 11.92 2.52
CA THR A 62 -17.02 13.15 3.29
C THR A 62 -17.08 12.85 4.77
N ARG A 63 -16.32 13.60 5.59
CA ARG A 63 -16.31 13.50 7.05
C ARG A 63 -16.42 14.90 7.64
N LYS A 64 -17.40 15.12 8.52
CA LYS A 64 -17.62 16.41 9.19
C LYS A 64 -18.15 16.22 10.61
N ARG A 65 -17.86 17.17 11.50
CA ARG A 65 -18.51 17.24 12.82
C ARG A 65 -19.87 17.93 12.68
N VAL A 66 -20.89 17.39 13.32
CA VAL A 66 -22.27 17.88 13.30
C VAL A 66 -22.88 17.78 14.70
N THR A 67 -24.00 18.46 14.91
CA THR A 67 -24.85 18.28 16.08
C THR A 67 -26.23 17.86 15.59
N ILE A 68 -26.73 16.71 16.05
CA ILE A 68 -28.01 16.11 15.64
C ILE A 68 -28.83 15.88 16.90
N ALA A 69 -30.08 16.38 16.94
CA ALA A 69 -30.93 16.34 18.14
C ALA A 69 -30.23 16.83 19.44
N GLY A 70 -29.32 17.79 19.33
CA GLY A 70 -28.55 18.31 20.48
C GLY A 70 -27.36 17.44 20.93
N VAL A 71 -27.06 16.35 20.22
CA VAL A 71 -25.91 15.47 20.46
C VAL A 71 -24.83 15.73 19.42
N ASP A 72 -23.61 16.00 19.86
CA ASP A 72 -22.46 16.13 18.97
C ASP A 72 -22.08 14.77 18.35
N ALA A 73 -21.73 14.77 17.07
CA ALA A 73 -21.42 13.57 16.32
C ALA A 73 -20.42 13.82 15.19
N ILE A 74 -19.77 12.75 14.72
CA ILE A 74 -19.09 12.72 13.43
C ILE A 74 -20.02 12.10 12.40
N ASP A 75 -20.23 12.81 11.30
CA ASP A 75 -20.99 12.37 10.14
C ASP A 75 -20.01 11.98 9.03
N VAL A 76 -20.10 10.73 8.60
CA VAL A 76 -19.37 10.18 7.46
C VAL A 76 -20.38 9.77 6.40
N SER A 77 -20.31 10.39 5.21
CA SER A 77 -21.34 10.18 4.18
C SER A 77 -20.78 10.13 2.76
N THR A 78 -21.42 9.33 1.92
CA THR A 78 -21.21 9.27 0.46
C THR A 78 -22.31 9.99 -0.34
N CYS A 79 -23.22 10.70 0.34
CA CYS A 79 -24.25 11.51 -0.30
C CYS A 79 -23.62 12.74 -0.98
N ARG A 80 -24.00 12.98 -2.24
CA ARG A 80 -23.74 14.23 -2.95
C ARG A 80 -24.78 15.29 -2.57
N ASP A 81 -24.54 16.53 -2.98
CA ASP A 81 -25.45 17.65 -2.68
C ASP A 81 -26.88 17.36 -3.18
N GLY A 82 -27.83 17.33 -2.25
CA GLY A 82 -29.24 17.04 -2.52
C GLY A 82 -29.65 15.56 -2.51
N GLU A 83 -28.69 14.62 -2.41
CA GLU A 83 -29.01 13.19 -2.25
C GLU A 83 -29.43 12.85 -0.82
N ARG A 84 -30.40 11.94 -0.71
CA ARG A 84 -30.85 11.38 0.57
C ARG A 84 -30.25 9.99 0.76
N PRO A 85 -29.71 9.66 1.95
CA PRO A 85 -29.14 8.33 2.21
C PRO A 85 -30.22 7.25 2.19
N ALA A 86 -29.93 6.15 1.49
CA ALA A 86 -30.72 4.93 1.50
C ALA A 86 -30.32 3.98 2.64
N VAL A 87 -29.11 4.16 3.21
CA VAL A 87 -28.64 3.41 4.38
C VAL A 87 -28.13 4.39 5.43
N VAL A 88 -28.68 4.30 6.64
CA VAL A 88 -28.24 5.09 7.80
C VAL A 88 -27.71 4.15 8.86
N VAL A 89 -26.46 4.36 9.28
CA VAL A 89 -25.82 3.58 10.35
C VAL A 89 -25.52 4.49 11.52
N VAL A 90 -25.86 4.07 12.73
CA VAL A 90 -25.50 4.79 13.96
C VAL A 90 -24.59 3.90 14.81
N VAL A 91 -23.39 4.39 15.15
CA VAL A 91 -22.33 3.61 15.81
C VAL A 91 -21.95 4.20 17.15
N CYS A 92 -22.34 3.54 18.25
CA CYS A 92 -22.11 4.00 19.61
C CYS A 92 -20.75 3.52 20.15
N HIS A 93 -19.91 4.44 20.63
CA HIS A 93 -18.59 4.13 21.20
C HIS A 93 -18.67 3.50 22.60
N GLY A 94 -17.56 2.94 23.09
CA GLY A 94 -17.45 2.36 24.44
C GLY A 94 -17.22 3.39 25.55
N PHE A 95 -17.22 2.95 26.81
CA PHE A 95 -16.97 3.82 27.97
C PHE A 95 -15.57 4.45 27.91
N GLY A 96 -15.45 5.76 28.16
CA GLY A 96 -14.17 6.47 28.16
C GLY A 96 -13.68 6.93 26.78
N ALA A 97 -14.41 6.60 25.72
CA ALA A 97 -14.10 6.99 24.34
C ALA A 97 -14.84 8.27 23.92
N SER A 98 -14.78 8.61 22.63
CA SER A 98 -15.48 9.76 22.03
C SER A 98 -16.04 9.40 20.66
N GLU A 99 -16.80 10.31 20.07
CA GLU A 99 -17.30 10.22 18.70
C GLU A 99 -16.18 10.06 17.63
N ASN A 100 -14.93 10.39 17.97
CA ASN A 100 -13.79 10.25 17.07
C ASN A 100 -13.18 8.85 17.05
N ASP A 101 -13.50 8.00 18.03
CA ASP A 101 -12.82 6.72 18.25
C ASP A 101 -13.10 5.72 17.11
N LEU A 102 -14.38 5.53 16.79
CA LEU A 102 -14.82 4.61 15.73
C LEU A 102 -15.06 5.31 14.38
N ALA A 103 -15.07 6.65 14.34
CA ALA A 103 -15.34 7.41 13.12
C ALA A 103 -14.42 7.08 11.92
N PRO A 104 -13.13 6.75 12.07
CA PRO A 104 -12.27 6.34 10.96
C PRO A 104 -12.77 5.10 10.21
N LEU A 105 -13.56 4.23 10.87
CA LEU A 105 -14.16 3.05 10.24
C LEU A 105 -15.18 3.42 9.16
N GLY A 106 -15.82 4.58 9.28
CA GLY A 106 -16.87 5.01 8.35
C GLY A 106 -16.39 5.08 6.90
N SER A 107 -15.16 5.57 6.66
CA SER A 107 -14.60 5.67 5.30
C SER A 107 -14.26 4.32 4.68
N SER A 108 -13.99 3.30 5.48
CA SER A 108 -13.69 1.94 4.99
C SER A 108 -14.94 1.06 4.84
N LEU A 109 -16.01 1.36 5.59
CA LEU A 109 -17.20 0.51 5.64
C LEU A 109 -18.27 0.91 4.63
N ILE A 110 -18.47 2.22 4.39
CA ILE A 110 -19.46 2.68 3.41
C ILE A 110 -18.99 2.38 1.98
N PRO A 111 -19.83 1.81 1.11
CA PRO A 111 -19.46 1.60 -0.29
C PRO A 111 -19.19 2.92 -1.02
N ALA A 112 -18.04 2.99 -1.70
CA ALA A 112 -17.66 4.12 -2.57
C ALA A 112 -17.99 3.86 -4.06
N ASP A 113 -18.55 2.68 -4.36
CA ASP A 113 -18.97 2.28 -5.71
C ASP A 113 -20.03 3.27 -6.26
N PRO A 114 -19.87 3.81 -7.48
CA PRO A 114 -20.89 4.63 -8.13
C PRO A 114 -22.28 3.99 -8.18
N ALA A 115 -22.35 2.66 -8.29
CA ALA A 115 -23.59 1.88 -8.35
C ALA A 115 -24.26 1.68 -6.99
N ALA A 116 -23.54 1.92 -5.88
CA ALA A 116 -24.11 1.81 -4.54
C ALA A 116 -25.04 2.98 -4.23
N ALA A 117 -26.13 2.69 -3.53
CA ALA A 117 -27.00 3.70 -2.98
C ALA A 117 -26.26 4.56 -1.94
N PRO A 118 -26.57 5.87 -1.84
CA PRO A 118 -25.90 6.75 -0.89
C PRO A 118 -26.11 6.27 0.54
N ALA A 119 -25.07 6.35 1.36
CA ALA A 119 -25.14 5.95 2.76
C ALA A 119 -24.50 6.98 3.70
N ARG A 120 -24.93 6.92 4.95
CA ARG A 120 -24.54 7.85 6.01
C ARG A 120 -24.27 7.08 7.30
N MET A 121 -23.06 7.20 7.83
CA MET A 121 -22.69 6.67 9.14
C MET A 121 -22.50 7.81 10.13
N ILE A 122 -23.15 7.69 11.28
CA ILE A 122 -23.17 8.70 12.35
C ILE A 122 -22.53 8.10 13.59
N PHE A 123 -21.54 8.79 14.13
CA PHE A 123 -20.82 8.42 15.34
C PHE A 123 -21.16 9.44 16.42
N PRO A 124 -22.16 9.20 17.28
CA PRO A 124 -22.55 10.13 18.34
C PRO A 124 -21.58 10.13 19.52
N GLN A 125 -21.46 11.29 20.17
CA GLN A 125 -20.76 11.46 21.45
C GLN A 125 -21.64 10.99 22.60
N GLY A 126 -21.04 10.39 23.63
CA GLY A 126 -21.72 10.05 24.88
C GLY A 126 -22.24 11.28 25.63
N ILE A 127 -23.36 11.11 26.33
CA ILE A 127 -24.07 12.19 27.03
C ILE A 127 -23.44 12.57 28.39
N VAL A 128 -22.56 11.71 28.94
CA VAL A 128 -21.83 11.96 30.18
C VAL A 128 -20.38 12.29 29.84
N SER A 129 -19.92 13.49 30.23
CA SER A 129 -18.50 13.84 30.11
C SER A 129 -17.71 13.31 31.30
N LEU A 130 -16.60 12.63 31.01
CA LEU A 130 -15.65 12.11 32.02
C LEU A 130 -14.42 13.03 32.19
N GLY A 131 -14.37 14.14 31.46
CA GLY A 131 -13.21 15.03 31.36
C GLY A 131 -12.17 14.54 30.34
N GLY A 132 -11.23 15.42 29.98
CA GLY A 132 -10.12 15.07 29.07
C GLY A 132 -10.52 14.73 27.62
N GLY A 133 -11.74 15.03 27.20
CA GLY A 133 -12.28 14.62 25.89
C GLY A 133 -12.84 13.20 25.86
N SER A 134 -12.99 12.55 27.02
CA SER A 134 -13.62 11.24 27.17
C SER A 134 -15.09 11.36 27.60
N TYR A 135 -15.91 10.44 27.11
CA TYR A 135 -17.35 10.41 27.33
C TYR A 135 -17.85 9.00 27.66
N ALA A 136 -19.07 8.92 28.18
CA ALA A 136 -19.81 7.70 28.43
C ALA A 136 -21.30 7.90 28.17
N TRP A 137 -22.02 6.79 28.01
CA TRP A 137 -23.48 6.80 27.88
C TRP A 137 -24.16 6.91 29.25
N TRP A 138 -23.63 6.19 30.23
CA TRP A 138 -23.98 6.29 31.65
C TRP A 138 -22.73 6.04 32.51
N PRO A 139 -22.69 6.50 33.77
CA PRO A 139 -21.56 6.25 34.65
C PRO A 139 -21.45 4.74 34.99
N LEU A 140 -20.22 4.23 35.09
CA LEU A 140 -19.94 2.88 35.53
C LEU A 140 -19.26 2.90 36.91
N ASP A 141 -19.75 2.08 37.84
CA ASP A 141 -19.07 1.80 39.11
C ASP A 141 -17.91 0.81 38.85
N MET A 142 -16.78 1.36 38.42
CA MET A 142 -15.58 0.57 38.11
C MET A 142 -15.09 -0.30 39.29
N PRO A 143 -15.07 0.19 40.55
CA PRO A 143 -14.77 -0.66 41.71
C PRO A 143 -15.70 -1.87 41.85
N ARG A 144 -17.02 -1.67 41.74
CA ARG A 144 -18.00 -2.78 41.81
C ARG A 144 -17.82 -3.77 40.67
N LEU A 145 -17.67 -3.28 39.44
CA LEU A 145 -17.47 -4.13 38.26
C LEU A 145 -16.17 -4.93 38.36
N MET A 146 -15.08 -4.33 38.85
CA MET A 146 -13.82 -5.02 39.08
C MET A 146 -13.95 -6.12 40.14
N MET A 147 -14.68 -5.86 41.23
CA MET A 147 -14.93 -6.86 42.28
C MET A 147 -15.74 -8.05 41.73
N LEU A 148 -16.85 -7.79 41.03
CA LEU A 148 -17.68 -8.83 40.41
C LEU A 148 -16.93 -9.63 39.35
N ARG A 149 -16.04 -8.96 38.59
CA ARG A 149 -15.16 -9.63 37.63
C ARG A 149 -14.20 -10.59 38.32
N LEU A 150 -13.49 -10.12 39.34
CA LEU A 150 -12.50 -10.94 40.07
C LEU A 150 -13.15 -12.11 40.82
N SER A 151 -14.40 -11.97 41.28
CA SER A 151 -15.16 -13.05 41.90
C SER A 151 -15.88 -13.97 40.91
N GLY A 152 -15.83 -13.69 39.60
CA GLY A 152 -16.57 -14.45 38.58
C GLY A 152 -18.10 -14.28 38.64
N GLN A 153 -18.58 -13.23 39.33
CA GLN A 153 -19.99 -12.97 39.59
C GLN A 153 -20.60 -11.89 38.67
N LEU A 154 -19.93 -11.52 37.57
CA LEU A 154 -20.47 -10.54 36.61
C LEU A 154 -21.86 -10.90 36.06
N HIS A 155 -22.23 -12.19 36.01
CA HIS A 155 -23.56 -12.63 35.59
C HIS A 155 -24.69 -12.21 36.53
N THR A 156 -24.38 -11.84 37.78
CA THR A 156 -25.39 -11.43 38.78
C THR A 156 -26.04 -10.08 38.47
N ILE A 157 -25.46 -9.30 37.56
CA ILE A 157 -25.94 -7.97 37.19
C ILE A 157 -26.54 -7.90 35.78
N ASP A 158 -26.72 -9.05 35.10
CA ASP A 158 -27.27 -9.08 33.73
C ASP A 158 -28.72 -8.57 33.64
N ASP A 159 -29.49 -8.74 34.71
CA ASP A 159 -30.86 -8.24 34.83
C ASP A 159 -30.93 -6.82 35.39
N GLU A 160 -29.83 -6.25 35.87
CA GLU A 160 -29.81 -4.87 36.34
C GLU A 160 -29.94 -3.91 35.15
N VAL A 161 -30.81 -2.91 35.30
CA VAL A 161 -30.92 -1.77 34.38
C VAL A 161 -29.94 -0.70 34.86
N PRO A 162 -28.90 -0.34 34.09
CA PRO A 162 -27.93 0.65 34.54
C PRO A 162 -28.57 2.03 34.78
N GLU A 163 -28.22 2.67 35.90
CA GLU A 163 -28.68 4.02 36.20
C GLU A 163 -28.18 5.02 35.14
N GLY A 164 -29.10 5.70 34.47
CA GLY A 164 -28.80 6.65 33.38
C GLY A 164 -28.95 6.08 31.96
N ILE A 165 -29.23 4.78 31.79
CA ILE A 165 -29.46 4.19 30.46
C ILE A 165 -30.67 4.83 29.76
N ASP A 166 -31.73 5.22 30.49
CA ASP A 166 -32.92 5.84 29.92
C ASP A 166 -32.59 7.18 29.24
N ALA A 167 -31.78 8.03 29.89
CA ALA A 167 -31.37 9.32 29.31
C ALA A 167 -30.52 9.13 28.05
N ALA A 168 -29.61 8.14 28.05
CA ALA A 168 -28.81 7.79 26.87
C ALA A 168 -29.68 7.23 25.74
N THR A 169 -30.69 6.43 26.10
CA THR A 169 -31.67 5.84 25.18
C THR A 169 -32.50 6.94 24.52
N ASP A 170 -33.04 7.89 25.29
CA ASP A 170 -33.83 9.01 24.76
C ASP A 170 -32.99 9.89 23.81
N ALA A 171 -31.75 10.18 24.18
CA ALA A 171 -30.83 10.93 23.33
C ALA A 171 -30.53 10.20 22.00
N LEU A 172 -30.31 8.88 22.05
CA LEU A 172 -30.05 8.07 20.86
C LEU A 172 -31.29 7.94 19.96
N VAL A 173 -32.47 7.74 20.54
CA VAL A 173 -33.75 7.70 19.80
C VAL A 173 -34.02 9.02 19.10
N ALA A 174 -33.84 10.16 19.78
CA ALA A 174 -34.01 11.48 19.17
C ALA A 174 -33.03 11.73 18.02
N LEU A 175 -31.75 11.33 18.19
CA LEU A 175 -30.75 11.43 17.15
C LEU A 175 -31.08 10.55 15.94
N ILE A 176 -31.55 9.31 16.15
CA ILE A 176 -31.98 8.41 15.07
C ILE A 176 -33.17 9.03 14.33
N ALA A 177 -34.15 9.60 15.05
CA ALA A 177 -35.29 10.26 14.45
C ALA A 177 -34.89 11.42 13.52
N ASP A 178 -34.02 12.32 13.99
CA ASP A 178 -33.49 13.43 13.19
C ASP A 178 -32.65 12.94 11.99
N ALA A 179 -31.82 11.92 12.18
CA ALA A 179 -31.01 11.35 11.11
C ALA A 179 -31.87 10.75 10.00
N MET A 180 -32.89 9.98 10.37
CA MET A 180 -33.83 9.33 9.45
C MET A 180 -34.78 10.32 8.78
N ALA A 181 -35.10 11.46 9.39
CA ALA A 181 -35.90 12.51 8.77
C ALA A 181 -35.27 13.08 7.49
N THR A 182 -33.95 12.95 7.35
CA THR A 182 -33.19 13.35 6.15
C THR A 182 -32.91 12.20 5.18
N ALA A 183 -33.31 10.98 5.51
CA ALA A 183 -33.08 9.77 4.71
C ALA A 183 -34.10 9.63 3.56
N ALA A 184 -33.82 8.71 2.65
CA ALA A 184 -34.75 8.34 1.58
C ALA A 184 -35.93 7.54 2.14
N ASP A 185 -37.06 7.55 1.43
CA ASP A 185 -38.21 6.72 1.81
C ASP A 185 -37.82 5.24 1.72
N GLY A 186 -38.09 4.48 2.79
CA GLY A 186 -37.68 3.07 2.90
C GLY A 186 -36.19 2.85 3.20
N ALA A 187 -35.46 3.88 3.64
CA ALA A 187 -34.06 3.74 4.03
C ALA A 187 -33.85 2.70 5.14
N ALA A 188 -32.79 1.90 5.02
CA ALA A 188 -32.40 0.91 6.02
C ALA A 188 -31.70 1.57 7.20
N LEU A 189 -32.07 1.16 8.41
CA LEU A 189 -31.42 1.57 9.66
C LEU A 189 -30.53 0.45 10.19
N VAL A 190 -29.27 0.77 10.47
CA VAL A 190 -28.31 -0.13 11.13
C VAL A 190 -27.89 0.47 12.46
N LEU A 191 -28.04 -0.28 13.54
CA LEU A 191 -27.58 0.11 14.87
C LEU A 191 -26.33 -0.70 15.23
N ALA A 192 -25.29 -0.02 15.67
CA ALA A 192 -24.03 -0.65 16.03
C ALA A 192 -23.48 -0.04 17.32
N GLY A 193 -22.68 -0.81 18.05
CA GLY A 193 -21.90 -0.24 19.13
C GLY A 193 -20.80 -1.15 19.65
N PHE A 194 -19.86 -0.57 20.39
CA PHE A 194 -18.75 -1.27 21.04
C PHE A 194 -18.87 -1.19 22.57
N SER A 195 -18.70 -2.32 23.26
CA SER A 195 -18.72 -2.40 24.73
C SER A 195 -19.99 -1.78 25.33
N GLN A 196 -19.88 -0.70 26.11
CA GLN A 196 -21.03 0.07 26.61
C GLN A 196 -21.97 0.55 25.49
N GLY A 197 -21.42 0.94 24.34
CA GLY A 197 -22.22 1.32 23.17
C GLY A 197 -23.00 0.16 22.56
N SER A 198 -22.47 -1.08 22.62
CA SER A 198 -23.22 -2.27 22.17
C SER A 198 -24.42 -2.55 23.06
N MET A 199 -24.26 -2.33 24.37
CA MET A 199 -25.34 -2.47 25.35
C MET A 199 -26.44 -1.46 25.08
N LEU A 200 -26.09 -0.20 24.82
CA LEU A 200 -27.04 0.85 24.46
C LEU A 200 -27.77 0.54 23.15
N ALA A 201 -27.03 0.21 22.10
CA ALA A 201 -27.59 -0.10 20.78
C ALA A 201 -28.56 -1.30 20.86
N SER A 202 -28.19 -2.34 21.60
CA SER A 202 -29.06 -3.50 21.84
C SER A 202 -30.29 -3.13 22.66
N HIS A 203 -30.13 -2.30 23.70
CA HIS A 203 -31.24 -1.84 24.51
C HIS A 203 -32.26 -1.07 23.66
N VAL A 204 -31.82 -0.07 22.88
CA VAL A 204 -32.69 0.70 21.97
C VAL A 204 -33.36 -0.19 20.94
N ALA A 205 -32.62 -1.09 20.29
CA ALA A 205 -33.15 -1.98 19.26
C ALA A 205 -34.23 -2.93 19.78
N LEU A 206 -34.19 -3.30 21.05
CA LEU A 206 -35.13 -4.24 21.66
C LEU A 206 -36.28 -3.54 22.40
N THR A 207 -35.97 -2.63 23.32
CA THR A 207 -36.98 -2.06 24.24
C THR A 207 -37.64 -0.81 23.70
N ARG A 208 -37.06 -0.16 22.70
CA ARG A 208 -37.55 1.11 22.12
C ARG A 208 -37.81 1.04 20.61
N ALA A 209 -37.91 -0.16 20.04
CA ALA A 209 -38.16 -0.35 18.61
C ALA A 209 -39.41 0.42 18.11
N ALA A 210 -40.47 0.45 18.93
CA ALA A 210 -41.72 1.16 18.60
C ALA A 210 -41.58 2.69 18.53
N ASP A 211 -40.53 3.25 19.14
CA ASP A 211 -40.27 4.69 19.13
C ASP A 211 -39.34 5.10 17.99
N LEU A 212 -38.77 4.14 17.25
CA LEU A 212 -37.91 4.40 16.11
C LEU A 212 -38.74 4.66 14.84
N PRO A 213 -38.29 5.54 13.93
CA PRO A 213 -39.00 5.79 12.66
C PRO A 213 -39.13 4.54 11.77
N VAL A 214 -38.15 3.65 11.86
CA VAL A 214 -38.10 2.36 11.17
C VAL A 214 -37.45 1.34 12.10
N ASP A 215 -37.87 0.08 12.00
CA ASP A 215 -37.22 -1.03 12.67
C ASP A 215 -35.78 -1.21 12.15
N PRO A 216 -34.78 -1.43 13.03
CA PRO A 216 -33.41 -1.71 12.60
C PRO A 216 -33.36 -2.97 11.74
N SER A 217 -32.77 -2.85 10.55
CA SER A 217 -32.56 -3.97 9.62
C SER A 217 -31.37 -4.83 10.04
N LEU A 218 -30.42 -4.27 10.79
CA LEU A 218 -29.22 -4.94 11.28
C LEU A 218 -28.78 -4.34 12.62
N LEU A 219 -28.47 -5.21 13.58
CA LEU A 219 -27.84 -4.87 14.86
C LEU A 219 -26.41 -5.41 14.90
N VAL A 220 -25.45 -4.57 15.30
CA VAL A 220 -24.03 -4.94 15.39
C VAL A 220 -23.53 -4.78 16.81
N VAL A 221 -23.14 -5.89 17.43
CA VAL A 221 -22.74 -5.98 18.84
C VAL A 221 -21.25 -6.34 18.92
N MET A 222 -20.41 -5.37 19.26
CA MET A 222 -18.95 -5.56 19.36
C MET A 222 -18.51 -5.63 20.83
N SER A 223 -18.17 -6.83 21.30
CA SER A 223 -17.71 -7.07 22.68
C SER A 223 -18.72 -6.58 23.74
N GLY A 224 -19.99 -6.94 23.56
CA GLY A 224 -21.11 -6.55 24.43
C GLY A 224 -21.53 -7.61 25.45
N ARG A 225 -22.40 -7.23 26.40
CA ARG A 225 -23.06 -8.14 27.36
C ARG A 225 -24.51 -7.70 27.57
N ALA A 226 -25.37 -8.62 28.01
CA ALA A 226 -26.73 -8.26 28.39
C ALA A 226 -26.77 -7.27 29.56
N VAL A 227 -27.62 -6.25 29.43
CA VAL A 227 -28.05 -5.38 30.53
C VAL A 227 -29.57 -5.31 30.44
N ALA A 228 -30.30 -5.53 31.53
CA ALA A 228 -31.75 -5.75 31.51
C ALA A 228 -32.19 -7.03 30.74
N LYS A 229 -31.49 -8.15 30.94
CA LYS A 229 -31.72 -9.44 30.25
C LYS A 229 -33.18 -9.89 30.23
N SER A 230 -33.92 -9.79 31.34
CA SER A 230 -35.35 -10.13 31.40
C SER A 230 -36.20 -9.27 30.46
N ALA A 231 -36.00 -7.95 30.48
CA ALA A 231 -36.71 -7.03 29.57
C ALA A 231 -36.36 -7.30 28.10
N TRP A 232 -35.10 -7.63 27.81
CA TRP A 232 -34.67 -8.01 26.45
C TRP A 232 -35.29 -9.33 25.99
N THR A 233 -35.45 -10.29 26.90
CA THR A 233 -36.12 -11.57 26.63
C THR A 233 -37.58 -11.33 26.25
N ASP A 234 -38.30 -10.52 27.04
CA ASP A 234 -39.71 -10.19 26.78
C ASP A 234 -39.87 -9.42 25.46
N ALA A 235 -38.97 -8.47 25.19
CA ALA A 235 -38.96 -7.70 23.94
C ALA A 235 -38.73 -8.60 22.72
N LEU A 236 -37.75 -9.51 22.78
CA LEU A 236 -37.49 -10.47 21.71
C LEU A 236 -38.67 -11.41 21.48
N ALA A 237 -39.31 -11.90 22.55
CA ALA A 237 -40.46 -12.79 22.47
C ALA A 237 -41.70 -12.13 21.84
N THR A 238 -41.82 -10.81 21.93
CA THR A 238 -42.97 -10.03 21.43
C THR A 238 -42.68 -9.29 20.12
N ARG A 239 -41.45 -9.39 19.59
CA ARG A 239 -41.04 -8.72 18.36
C ARG A 239 -41.68 -9.38 17.13
N SER A 240 -42.23 -8.56 16.24
CA SER A 240 -42.89 -9.00 15.00
C SER A 240 -41.98 -8.93 13.76
N ALA A 241 -41.01 -8.01 13.73
CA ALA A 241 -40.07 -7.84 12.64
C ALA A 241 -38.81 -8.72 12.83
N PRO A 242 -38.31 -9.38 11.77
CA PRO A 242 -37.06 -10.12 11.84
C PRO A 242 -35.90 -9.17 12.21
N LEU A 243 -34.97 -9.67 13.02
CA LEU A 243 -33.76 -8.93 13.41
C LEU A 243 -32.54 -9.76 12.99
N ASP A 244 -31.72 -9.19 12.12
CA ASP A 244 -30.39 -9.72 11.82
C ASP A 244 -29.38 -9.11 12.80
N VAL A 245 -28.52 -9.95 13.37
CA VAL A 245 -27.51 -9.59 14.36
C VAL A 245 -26.15 -10.10 13.90
N ILE A 246 -25.15 -9.21 13.90
CA ILE A 246 -23.74 -9.58 13.87
C ILE A 246 -23.19 -9.29 15.26
N GLN A 247 -22.66 -10.31 15.92
CA GLN A 247 -22.06 -10.16 17.23
C GLN A 247 -20.63 -10.68 17.22
N SER A 248 -19.70 -9.96 17.84
CA SER A 248 -18.36 -10.48 18.11
C SER A 248 -17.97 -10.41 19.58
N HIS A 249 -17.10 -11.34 19.98
CA HIS A 249 -16.53 -11.33 21.33
C HIS A 249 -15.15 -12.00 21.37
N GLY A 250 -14.20 -11.37 22.07
CA GLY A 250 -12.84 -11.89 22.24
C GLY A 250 -12.81 -13.04 23.24
N THR A 251 -12.19 -14.17 22.90
CA THR A 251 -12.08 -15.35 23.79
C THR A 251 -11.17 -15.09 24.98
N ALA A 252 -10.26 -14.12 24.85
CA ALA A 252 -9.34 -13.66 25.89
C ALA A 252 -9.72 -12.28 26.44
N ASP A 253 -10.96 -11.80 26.23
CA ASP A 253 -11.43 -10.49 26.68
C ASP A 253 -11.24 -10.34 28.20
N PRO A 254 -10.33 -9.44 28.64
CA PRO A 254 -10.11 -9.25 30.05
C PRO A 254 -11.29 -8.50 30.67
N ILE A 255 -11.95 -7.57 29.97
CA ILE A 255 -12.92 -6.64 30.57
C ILE A 255 -14.29 -7.32 30.73
N LEU A 256 -14.82 -7.88 29.65
CA LEU A 256 -16.11 -8.59 29.65
C LEU A 256 -15.88 -10.06 29.29
N PRO A 257 -16.02 -11.00 30.24
CA PRO A 257 -15.73 -12.41 30.00
C PRO A 257 -16.50 -12.97 28.80
N TYR A 258 -15.81 -13.74 27.96
CA TYR A 258 -16.33 -14.35 26.73
C TYR A 258 -17.69 -15.05 26.88
N ASN A 259 -17.90 -15.79 27.98
CA ASN A 259 -19.17 -16.48 28.24
C ASN A 259 -20.37 -15.52 28.25
N GLY A 260 -20.20 -14.27 28.67
CA GLY A 260 -21.26 -13.25 28.60
C GLY A 260 -21.67 -12.89 27.19
N GLY A 261 -20.70 -12.85 26.27
CA GLY A 261 -20.97 -12.68 24.85
C GLY A 261 -21.73 -13.87 24.29
N VAL A 262 -21.30 -15.10 24.61
CA VAL A 262 -21.99 -16.33 24.18
C VAL A 262 -23.44 -16.36 24.68
N GLU A 263 -23.66 -16.05 25.96
CA GLU A 263 -24.99 -15.98 26.56
C GLU A 263 -25.88 -14.92 25.89
N LEU A 264 -25.31 -13.77 25.52
CA LEU A 264 -26.04 -12.74 24.78
C LEU A 264 -26.40 -13.18 23.35
N ALA A 265 -25.48 -13.84 22.65
CA ALA A 265 -25.75 -14.37 21.32
C ALA A 265 -26.88 -15.41 21.36
N GLU A 266 -26.87 -16.26 22.39
CA GLU A 266 -27.90 -17.28 22.58
C GLU A 266 -29.25 -16.67 22.98
N LEU A 267 -29.25 -15.58 23.77
CA LEU A 267 -30.45 -14.81 24.05
C LEU A 267 -31.09 -14.33 22.74
N PHE A 268 -30.33 -13.71 21.84
CA PHE A 268 -30.83 -13.27 20.54
C PHE A 268 -31.39 -14.43 19.70
N ARG A 269 -30.65 -15.56 19.60
CA ARG A 269 -31.11 -16.74 18.85
C ARG A 269 -32.39 -17.34 19.42
N SER A 270 -32.48 -17.47 20.73
CA SER A 270 -33.66 -18.00 21.42
C SER A 270 -34.89 -17.12 21.22
N GLY A 271 -34.67 -15.81 21.02
CA GLY A 271 -35.67 -14.82 20.65
C GLY A 271 -36.05 -14.80 19.17
N GLY A 272 -35.51 -15.70 18.34
CA GLY A 272 -35.82 -15.80 16.91
C GLY A 272 -35.03 -14.85 16.01
N ALA A 273 -34.01 -14.14 16.52
CA ALA A 273 -33.11 -13.34 15.70
C ALA A 273 -32.13 -14.23 14.91
N SER A 274 -31.74 -13.78 13.71
CA SER A 274 -30.68 -14.39 12.92
C SER A 274 -29.33 -13.87 13.40
N VAL A 275 -28.49 -14.73 13.99
CA VAL A 275 -27.26 -14.29 14.67
C VAL A 275 -26.03 -14.90 14.04
N GLU A 276 -25.20 -14.05 13.44
CA GLU A 276 -23.82 -14.38 13.08
C GLU A 276 -22.90 -14.04 14.27
N PHE A 277 -22.35 -15.06 14.93
CA PHE A 277 -21.47 -14.88 16.08
C PHE A 277 -20.01 -15.13 15.70
N ILE A 278 -19.17 -14.11 15.89
CA ILE A 278 -17.77 -14.06 15.48
C ILE A 278 -16.89 -14.06 16.74
N GLU A 279 -16.30 -15.21 17.04
CA GLU A 279 -15.28 -15.31 18.08
C GLU A 279 -13.88 -15.05 17.52
N PHE A 280 -13.01 -14.44 18.33
CA PHE A 280 -11.63 -14.16 17.94
C PHE A 280 -10.69 -14.28 19.15
N ASN A 281 -9.42 -14.61 18.91
CA ASN A 281 -8.44 -14.95 19.96
C ASN A 281 -7.79 -13.75 20.67
N ASP A 282 -8.36 -12.55 20.53
CA ASP A 282 -7.83 -11.31 21.11
C ASP A 282 -8.70 -10.84 22.31
N GLY A 283 -8.33 -9.72 22.91
CA GLY A 283 -8.97 -9.13 24.09
C GLY A 283 -10.23 -8.30 23.80
N HIS A 284 -10.41 -7.21 24.57
CA HIS A 284 -11.56 -6.31 24.46
C HIS A 284 -11.39 -5.32 23.30
N THR A 285 -11.53 -5.80 22.07
CA THR A 285 -11.30 -5.01 20.84
C THR A 285 -12.40 -5.25 19.80
N VAL A 286 -12.36 -4.50 18.69
CA VAL A 286 -13.24 -4.73 17.52
C VAL A 286 -12.47 -5.59 16.52
N PRO A 287 -12.90 -6.84 16.25
CA PRO A 287 -12.20 -7.73 15.34
C PRO A 287 -12.46 -7.34 13.88
N GLN A 288 -11.48 -7.61 13.03
CA GLN A 288 -11.58 -7.28 11.61
C GLN A 288 -12.60 -8.18 10.89
N GLU A 289 -12.81 -9.40 11.40
CA GLU A 289 -13.84 -10.37 11.02
C GLU A 289 -15.23 -9.74 11.02
N LEU A 290 -15.57 -9.02 12.10
CA LEU A 290 -16.84 -8.32 12.21
C LEU A 290 -16.95 -7.14 11.25
N LEU A 291 -15.87 -6.37 11.06
CA LEU A 291 -15.89 -5.20 10.16
C LEU A 291 -16.19 -5.58 8.71
N VAL A 292 -15.74 -6.75 8.24
CA VAL A 292 -16.04 -7.20 6.87
C VAL A 292 -17.43 -7.80 6.76
N GLU A 293 -17.88 -8.56 7.77
CA GLU A 293 -19.28 -8.99 7.79
C GLU A 293 -20.20 -7.77 7.71
N LEU A 294 -19.93 -6.74 8.53
CA LEU A 294 -20.65 -5.49 8.49
C LEU A 294 -20.58 -4.83 7.11
N LYS A 295 -19.38 -4.70 6.52
CA LYS A 295 -19.24 -4.14 5.17
C LYS A 295 -20.10 -4.87 4.13
N LEU A 296 -20.09 -6.21 4.16
CA LEU A 296 -20.84 -7.01 3.19
C LEU A 296 -22.35 -6.84 3.36
N ARG A 297 -22.85 -6.74 4.60
CA ARG A 297 -24.27 -6.41 4.84
C ARG A 297 -24.60 -4.99 4.40
N LEU A 298 -23.71 -4.02 4.61
CA LEU A 298 -23.91 -2.64 4.14
C LEU A 298 -23.92 -2.54 2.62
N ASP A 299 -23.06 -3.29 1.92
CA ASP A 299 -23.03 -3.32 0.45
C ASP A 299 -24.37 -3.87 -0.10
N VAL A 300 -24.92 -4.93 0.50
CA VAL A 300 -26.25 -5.47 0.16
C VAL A 300 -27.38 -4.46 0.44
N LEU A 301 -27.36 -3.83 1.62
CA LEU A 301 -28.35 -2.79 1.96
C LEU A 301 -28.26 -1.57 1.04
N ALA A 302 -27.08 -1.27 0.51
CA ALA A 302 -26.86 -0.22 -0.48
C ALA A 302 -27.25 -0.64 -1.91
N GLY A 303 -27.86 -1.82 -2.11
CA GLY A 303 -28.36 -2.25 -3.41
C GLY A 303 -27.30 -2.75 -4.38
N LEU A 304 -26.07 -3.00 -3.91
CA LEU A 304 -25.09 -3.74 -4.71
C LEU A 304 -25.52 -5.21 -4.71
N GLU A 305 -25.95 -5.72 -5.87
CA GLU A 305 -26.23 -7.15 -6.02
C GLU A 305 -25.00 -7.95 -5.59
N SER A 306 -25.19 -8.99 -4.78
CA SER A 306 -24.13 -9.97 -4.56
C SER A 306 -23.83 -10.63 -5.90
N SER A 307 -22.81 -10.15 -6.61
CA SER A 307 -22.22 -10.90 -7.70
C SER A 307 -21.60 -12.17 -7.07
N ARG A 308 -22.42 -13.24 -7.05
CA ARG A 308 -22.27 -14.60 -6.48
C ARG A 308 -23.16 -14.84 -5.25
N GLY A 309 -24.37 -15.37 -5.47
CA GLY A 309 -25.14 -15.94 -4.36
C GLY A 309 -26.60 -16.33 -4.58
N ALA A 310 -27.21 -16.13 -5.76
CA ALA A 310 -28.53 -16.70 -6.05
C ALA A 310 -28.42 -18.20 -6.39
N SER A 311 -28.08 -19.01 -5.38
CA SER A 311 -28.23 -20.47 -5.33
C SER A 311 -27.51 -20.94 -4.08
N VAL A 312 -28.27 -21.17 -3.00
CA VAL A 312 -28.15 -22.27 -2.00
C VAL A 312 -29.00 -21.82 -0.80
N ALA A 313 -30.32 -21.93 -0.96
CA ALA A 313 -31.16 -22.24 0.17
C ALA A 313 -30.98 -23.75 0.42
N GLY A 314 -30.08 -24.09 1.34
CA GLY A 314 -29.83 -25.46 1.76
C GLY A 314 -28.41 -25.95 1.46
N ASP A 315 -27.42 -25.46 2.20
CA ASP A 315 -26.37 -26.29 2.78
C ASP A 315 -25.59 -25.47 3.83
N SER A 316 -25.65 -25.91 5.08
CA SER A 316 -24.93 -25.32 6.19
C SER A 316 -23.44 -25.65 6.10
N GLY A 317 -22.58 -24.64 5.92
CA GLY A 317 -21.16 -24.75 6.30
C GLY A 317 -20.08 -24.36 5.29
N GLN A 318 -20.38 -24.01 4.02
CA GLN A 318 -19.34 -23.75 3.01
C GLN A 318 -19.07 -22.26 2.68
N GLY A 319 -19.88 -21.32 3.18
CA GLY A 319 -19.73 -19.88 2.90
C GLY A 319 -18.60 -19.15 3.66
N SER A 320 -18.12 -19.69 4.79
CA SER A 320 -17.04 -19.06 5.58
C SER A 320 -15.65 -19.23 4.95
N GLY A 321 -15.48 -20.23 4.07
CA GLY A 321 -14.19 -20.58 3.46
C GLY A 321 -13.62 -19.48 2.55
N HIS A 322 -14.46 -18.87 1.71
CA HIS A 322 -14.04 -17.80 0.79
C HIS A 322 -13.69 -16.49 1.52
N ARG A 323 -14.25 -16.27 2.71
CA ARG A 323 -14.06 -15.04 3.51
C ARG A 323 -12.82 -15.13 4.38
N ILE A 324 -12.55 -16.28 5.01
CA ILE A 324 -11.27 -16.59 5.68
C ILE A 324 -10.08 -16.49 4.70
N GLU A 325 -10.30 -16.78 3.41
CA GLU A 325 -9.28 -16.71 2.37
C GLU A 325 -8.84 -15.28 2.03
N ALA A 326 -9.74 -14.28 2.17
CA ALA A 326 -9.38 -12.87 2.06
C ALA A 326 -8.57 -12.37 3.28
N TYR A 327 -8.83 -12.90 4.48
CA TYR A 327 -8.08 -12.55 5.70
C TYR A 327 -6.69 -13.16 5.77
N ARG A 328 -6.52 -14.40 5.30
CA ARG A 328 -5.18 -15.00 5.12
C ARG A 328 -4.29 -14.18 4.18
N ARG A 329 -4.89 -13.40 3.26
CA ARG A 329 -4.13 -12.50 2.38
C ARG A 329 -3.55 -11.31 3.15
N LEU A 330 -4.30 -10.68 4.05
CA LEU A 330 -3.84 -9.49 4.81
C LEU A 330 -2.66 -9.78 5.78
N ASP A 331 -2.66 -10.93 6.48
CA ASP A 331 -1.51 -11.35 7.31
C ASP A 331 -0.30 -11.72 6.46
N SER A 332 -0.53 -12.38 5.32
CA SER A 332 0.52 -12.72 4.37
C SER A 332 1.12 -11.45 3.74
N GLU A 333 0.30 -10.47 3.40
CA GLU A 333 0.73 -9.17 2.83
C GLU A 333 1.66 -8.42 3.78
N ARG A 334 1.33 -8.35 5.08
CA ARG A 334 2.22 -7.73 6.08
C ARG A 334 3.55 -8.46 6.20
N LEU A 335 3.52 -9.80 6.25
CA LEU A 335 4.75 -10.60 6.35
C LEU A 335 5.61 -10.48 5.08
N MET A 336 4.98 -10.47 3.91
CA MET A 336 5.65 -10.28 2.62
C MET A 336 6.26 -8.89 2.52
N ALA A 337 5.53 -7.84 2.87
CA ALA A 337 6.04 -6.47 2.91
C ALA A 337 7.22 -6.33 3.89
N TYR A 338 7.12 -6.94 5.09
CA TYR A 338 8.24 -6.97 6.04
C TYR A 338 9.46 -7.70 5.47
N THR A 339 9.26 -8.85 4.83
CA THR A 339 10.33 -9.63 4.19
C THR A 339 10.98 -8.83 3.05
N ASP A 340 10.19 -8.15 2.24
CA ASP A 340 10.65 -7.31 1.12
C ASP A 340 11.49 -6.12 1.62
N ALA A 341 11.05 -5.47 2.69
CA ALA A 341 11.80 -4.40 3.35
C ALA A 341 13.14 -4.91 3.90
N VAL A 342 13.17 -6.04 4.63
CA VAL A 342 14.41 -6.58 5.19
C VAL A 342 15.38 -7.02 4.08
N MET A 343 14.89 -7.71 3.05
CA MET A 343 15.74 -8.18 1.95
C MET A 343 16.32 -7.03 1.13
N SER A 344 15.55 -5.97 0.87
CA SER A 344 16.04 -4.78 0.16
C SER A 344 17.09 -4.02 0.96
N ILE A 345 16.93 -3.90 2.29
CA ILE A 345 17.97 -3.36 3.19
C ILE A 345 19.26 -4.17 3.08
N ILE A 346 19.17 -5.50 3.23
CA ILE A 346 20.35 -6.39 3.16
C ILE A 346 21.03 -6.27 1.80
N ALA A 347 20.26 -6.31 0.70
CA ALA A 347 20.79 -6.21 -0.65
C ALA A 347 21.54 -4.90 -0.89
N THR A 348 21.08 -3.81 -0.30
CA THR A 348 21.66 -2.47 -0.53
C THR A 348 22.88 -2.22 0.35
N ILE A 349 22.90 -2.72 1.60
CA ILE A 349 24.04 -2.58 2.52
C ILE A 349 25.29 -3.34 2.04
N LEU A 350 25.15 -4.31 1.12
CA LEU A 350 26.28 -4.98 0.48
C LEU A 350 27.24 -4.03 -0.26
N VAL A 351 26.83 -2.79 -0.54
CA VAL A 351 27.69 -1.77 -1.13
C VAL A 351 28.75 -1.25 -0.16
N LEU A 352 28.57 -1.40 1.16
CA LEU A 352 29.47 -0.81 2.15
C LEU A 352 30.95 -1.23 2.01
N PRO A 353 31.30 -2.52 1.76
CA PRO A 353 32.69 -2.92 1.55
C PRO A 353 33.35 -2.32 0.30
N LEU A 354 32.56 -1.75 -0.62
CA LEU A 354 33.09 -1.02 -1.79
C LEU A 354 33.48 0.41 -1.48
N LYS A 355 32.96 0.99 -0.39
CA LYS A 355 33.27 2.37 -0.03
C LYS A 355 34.74 2.48 0.38
N VAL A 356 35.33 3.62 0.03
CA VAL A 356 36.68 4.02 0.42
C VAL A 356 36.56 4.90 1.65
N GLU A 357 37.31 4.58 2.70
CA GLU A 357 37.38 5.42 3.89
C GLU A 357 38.35 6.58 3.62
N SER A 358 38.11 7.74 4.24
CA SER A 358 38.90 8.95 3.98
C SER A 358 40.39 8.76 4.25
N GLU A 359 40.74 8.02 5.31
CA GLU A 359 42.13 7.72 5.69
C GLU A 359 42.84 6.81 4.66
N GLU A 360 42.10 5.93 3.99
CA GLU A 360 42.67 5.01 3.00
C GLU A 360 43.00 5.70 1.67
N GLY A 361 42.24 6.76 1.33
CA GLY A 361 42.41 7.53 0.11
C GLY A 361 43.39 8.69 0.21
N GLU A 362 43.89 9.00 1.41
CA GLU A 362 44.75 10.16 1.62
C GLU A 362 46.09 10.01 0.89
N GLY A 363 46.36 10.91 -0.06
CA GLY A 363 47.61 10.96 -0.82
C GLY A 363 47.79 9.87 -1.87
N LYS A 364 46.79 9.01 -2.10
CA LYS A 364 46.82 7.96 -3.12
C LYS A 364 45.94 8.34 -4.30
N THR A 365 46.31 7.86 -5.48
CA THR A 365 45.43 7.93 -6.65
C THR A 365 44.28 6.95 -6.49
N LEU A 366 43.12 7.27 -7.09
CA LEU A 366 41.95 6.39 -7.12
C LEU A 366 42.30 5.01 -7.68
N ARG A 367 43.20 4.96 -8.66
CA ARG A 367 43.64 3.69 -9.27
C ARG A 367 44.46 2.83 -8.29
N GLU A 368 45.36 3.44 -7.53
CA GLU A 368 46.11 2.74 -6.48
C GLU A 368 45.18 2.16 -5.42
N VAL A 369 44.21 2.93 -4.95
CA VAL A 369 43.22 2.44 -3.98
C VAL A 369 42.36 1.32 -4.54
N MET A 370 41.93 1.43 -5.81
CA MET A 370 41.16 0.37 -6.48
C MET A 370 41.94 -0.94 -6.58
N ASP A 371 43.24 -0.87 -6.86
CA ASP A 371 44.11 -2.04 -6.98
C ASP A 371 44.42 -2.64 -5.60
N GLU A 372 44.79 -1.82 -4.60
CA GLU A 372 45.07 -2.26 -3.22
C GLU A 372 43.87 -2.94 -2.55
N LYS A 373 42.66 -2.36 -2.68
CA LYS A 373 41.43 -2.94 -2.14
C LYS A 373 40.88 -4.11 -2.96
N ASN A 374 41.53 -4.49 -4.06
CA ASN A 374 41.00 -5.46 -5.01
C ASN A 374 39.53 -5.15 -5.39
N MET A 375 39.23 -3.87 -5.66
CA MET A 375 37.88 -3.35 -5.78
C MET A 375 37.04 -4.12 -6.81
N TYR A 376 37.66 -4.58 -7.90
CA TYR A 376 37.00 -5.41 -8.92
C TYR A 376 36.45 -6.73 -8.36
N THR A 377 37.18 -7.39 -7.46
CA THR A 377 36.68 -8.62 -6.83
C THR A 377 35.56 -8.34 -5.84
N THR A 378 35.68 -7.25 -5.07
CA THR A 378 34.65 -6.82 -4.12
C THR A 378 33.37 -6.44 -4.88
N MET A 379 33.50 -5.78 -6.03
CA MET A 379 32.39 -5.44 -6.92
C MET A 379 31.71 -6.69 -7.48
N GLY A 380 32.50 -7.66 -7.95
CA GLY A 380 31.97 -8.96 -8.39
C GLY A 380 31.22 -9.69 -7.27
N THR A 381 31.76 -9.64 -6.05
CA THR A 381 31.12 -10.25 -4.87
C THR A 381 29.81 -9.55 -4.52
N PHE A 382 29.78 -8.21 -4.57
CA PHE A 382 28.57 -7.41 -4.41
C PHE A 382 27.50 -7.82 -5.43
N VAL A 383 27.82 -7.79 -6.74
CA VAL A 383 26.86 -8.08 -7.81
C VAL A 383 26.29 -9.49 -7.66
N VAL A 384 27.15 -10.47 -7.40
CA VAL A 384 26.71 -11.87 -7.27
C VAL A 384 25.85 -12.07 -6.02
N THR A 385 26.22 -11.42 -4.90
CA THR A 385 25.44 -11.52 -3.66
C THR A 385 24.08 -10.83 -3.79
N PHE A 386 24.03 -9.68 -4.47
CA PHE A 386 22.77 -9.03 -4.82
C PHE A 386 21.90 -9.95 -5.68
N ILE A 387 22.47 -10.59 -6.70
CA ILE A 387 21.76 -11.56 -7.55
C ILE A 387 21.21 -12.71 -6.70
N TYR A 388 21.97 -13.27 -5.74
CA TYR A 388 21.44 -14.30 -4.84
C TYR A 388 20.22 -13.79 -4.06
N ILE A 389 20.30 -12.60 -3.48
CA ILE A 389 19.18 -12.04 -2.72
C ILE A 389 17.97 -11.83 -3.63
N SER A 390 18.13 -11.27 -4.83
CA SER A 390 17.02 -11.12 -5.79
C SER A 390 16.43 -12.47 -6.22
N LEU A 391 17.27 -13.49 -6.40
CA LEU A 391 16.80 -14.85 -6.72
C LEU A 391 16.04 -15.47 -5.54
N PHE A 392 16.51 -15.26 -4.31
CA PHE A 392 15.86 -15.73 -3.10
C PHE A 392 14.54 -15.00 -2.85
N TRP A 393 14.52 -13.68 -3.00
CA TRP A 393 13.33 -12.84 -2.91
C TRP A 393 12.24 -13.28 -3.90
N ARG A 394 12.59 -13.43 -5.18
CA ARG A 394 11.66 -13.89 -6.21
C ARG A 394 11.11 -15.29 -5.89
N ALA A 395 11.99 -16.16 -5.44
CA ALA A 395 11.65 -17.55 -5.13
C ALA A 395 10.91 -17.69 -3.78
N HIS A 396 10.96 -16.68 -2.90
CA HIS A 396 10.24 -16.65 -1.62
C HIS A 396 8.73 -16.50 -1.84
N ARG A 397 8.29 -15.83 -2.92
CA ARG A 397 6.86 -15.69 -3.28
C ARG A 397 6.12 -17.02 -3.28
N ALA A 398 6.70 -18.04 -3.91
CA ALA A 398 6.04 -19.33 -4.06
C ALA A 398 5.90 -20.12 -2.74
N LEU A 399 6.46 -19.62 -1.62
CA LEU A 399 6.26 -20.19 -0.28
C LEU A 399 5.04 -19.60 0.46
N PHE A 400 4.52 -18.45 0.01
CA PHE A 400 3.46 -17.69 0.67
C PHE A 400 2.33 -17.36 -0.32
N LEU A 401 1.85 -18.41 -1.01
CA LEU A 401 0.74 -18.29 -1.97
C LEU A 401 -0.56 -17.82 -1.30
N PRO A 402 -1.42 -17.07 -2.01
CA PRO A 402 -2.74 -16.69 -1.53
C PRO A 402 -3.53 -17.95 -1.12
N GLY A 403 -3.99 -18.01 0.14
CA GLY A 403 -4.77 -19.14 0.68
C GLY A 403 -4.07 -19.98 1.75
N LEU A 404 -2.73 -19.89 1.90
CA LEU A 404 -1.99 -20.55 2.98
C LEU A 404 -2.36 -19.95 4.35
N VAL A 405 -2.82 -20.80 5.29
CA VAL A 405 -2.94 -20.41 6.71
C VAL A 405 -1.54 -20.18 7.26
N MET A 406 -1.24 -18.96 7.70
CA MET A 406 0.00 -18.67 8.41
C MET A 406 0.00 -19.36 9.78
N LYS A 407 0.77 -20.44 9.88
CA LYS A 407 1.04 -21.13 11.16
C LYS A 407 2.27 -20.51 11.84
N PRO A 408 2.34 -20.49 13.18
CA PRO A 408 3.47 -19.91 13.91
C PRO A 408 4.84 -20.43 13.45
N LEU A 409 4.94 -21.73 13.11
CA LEU A 409 6.19 -22.30 12.61
C LEU A 409 6.66 -21.68 11.29
N MET A 410 5.75 -21.32 10.37
CA MET A 410 6.14 -20.63 9.12
C MET A 410 6.72 -19.26 9.39
N LEU A 411 6.18 -18.56 10.39
CA LEU A 411 6.70 -17.26 10.82
C LEU A 411 8.13 -17.42 11.39
N TYR A 412 8.36 -18.38 12.29
CA TYR A 412 9.70 -18.64 12.84
C TYR A 412 10.69 -19.08 11.75
N LEU A 413 10.28 -19.90 10.80
CA LEU A 413 11.13 -20.30 9.66
C LEU A 413 11.44 -19.10 8.75
N ASN A 414 10.49 -18.19 8.53
CA ASN A 414 10.75 -16.95 7.80
C ASN A 414 11.75 -16.05 8.54
N PHE A 415 11.62 -15.91 9.86
CA PHE A 415 12.58 -15.16 10.66
C PHE A 415 13.97 -15.81 10.65
N ALA A 416 14.06 -17.14 10.75
CA ALA A 416 15.33 -17.85 10.64
C ALA A 416 15.99 -17.62 9.26
N PHE A 417 15.18 -17.58 8.20
CA PHE A 417 15.64 -17.25 6.85
C PHE A 417 16.15 -15.80 6.75
N LEU A 418 15.38 -14.82 7.23
CA LEU A 418 15.78 -13.40 7.23
C LEU A 418 17.02 -13.13 8.08
N LEU A 419 17.11 -13.76 9.26
CA LEU A 419 18.28 -13.69 10.15
C LEU A 419 19.54 -14.24 9.47
N SER A 420 19.40 -15.27 8.65
CA SER A 420 20.54 -15.84 7.93
C SER A 420 20.99 -14.93 6.79
N LEU A 421 20.03 -14.33 6.08
CA LEU A 421 20.33 -13.36 5.03
C LEU A 421 20.99 -12.11 5.59
N SER A 422 20.61 -11.64 6.78
CA SER A 422 21.23 -10.46 7.38
C SER A 422 22.71 -10.66 7.73
N PHE A 423 23.16 -11.92 7.78
CA PHE A 423 24.57 -12.28 7.98
C PHE A 423 25.39 -12.30 6.68
N LEU A 424 24.75 -12.25 5.49
CA LEU A 424 25.44 -12.27 4.20
C LEU A 424 26.44 -11.11 4.01
N PRO A 425 26.13 -9.85 4.37
CA PRO A 425 27.08 -8.75 4.21
C PRO A 425 28.38 -8.96 4.98
N PHE A 426 28.28 -9.50 6.20
CA PHE A 426 29.45 -9.83 7.01
C PHE A 426 30.32 -10.89 6.33
N VAL A 427 29.72 -12.01 5.89
CA VAL A 427 30.50 -13.10 5.31
C VAL A 427 31.04 -12.75 3.92
N ALA A 428 30.30 -11.94 3.15
CA ALA A 428 30.78 -11.40 1.87
C ALA A 428 32.03 -10.53 2.07
N ALA A 429 32.03 -9.64 3.07
CA ALA A 429 33.19 -8.83 3.43
C ALA A 429 34.36 -9.68 3.97
N LEU A 430 34.06 -10.74 4.71
CA LEU A 430 35.08 -11.67 5.22
C LEU A 430 35.82 -12.37 4.07
N VAL A 431 35.08 -12.82 3.05
CA VAL A 431 35.64 -13.46 1.85
C VAL A 431 36.52 -12.49 1.06
N THR A 432 36.11 -11.24 0.88
CA THR A 432 36.90 -10.28 0.09
C THR A 432 38.23 -9.93 0.76
N GLY A 433 38.27 -9.84 2.10
CA GLY A 433 39.50 -9.58 2.85
C GLY A 433 40.40 -10.81 3.04
N ASN A 434 39.85 -12.03 2.97
CA ASN A 434 40.56 -13.26 3.34
C ASN A 434 40.37 -14.38 2.30
N LYS A 435 40.42 -14.06 1.01
CA LYS A 435 40.09 -14.97 -0.11
C LYS A 435 40.86 -16.30 -0.08
N GLU A 436 42.08 -16.27 0.43
CA GLU A 436 42.97 -17.44 0.52
C GLU A 436 42.69 -18.31 1.75
N GLN A 437 41.95 -17.80 2.74
CA GLN A 437 41.65 -18.53 3.96
C GLN A 437 40.45 -19.46 3.74
N PRO A 438 40.63 -20.79 3.82
CA PRO A 438 39.54 -21.76 3.63
C PRO A 438 38.35 -21.50 4.55
N VAL A 439 38.60 -20.98 5.75
CA VAL A 439 37.57 -20.67 6.75
C VAL A 439 36.59 -19.61 6.24
N ALA A 440 37.05 -18.55 5.56
CA ALA A 440 36.18 -17.50 5.04
C ALA A 440 35.24 -18.04 3.95
N LEU A 441 35.77 -18.86 3.04
CA LEU A 441 34.99 -19.53 2.00
C LEU A 441 34.01 -20.57 2.59
N ALA A 442 34.45 -21.34 3.58
CA ALA A 442 33.61 -22.33 4.26
C ALA A 442 32.43 -21.67 4.99
N LEU A 443 32.66 -20.54 5.66
CA LEU A 443 31.57 -19.76 6.29
C LEU A 443 30.58 -19.22 5.25
N PHE A 444 31.07 -18.74 4.10
CA PHE A 444 30.22 -18.21 3.04
C PHE A 444 29.32 -19.30 2.44
N TYR A 445 29.92 -20.40 1.99
CA TYR A 445 29.17 -21.51 1.42
C TYR A 445 28.32 -22.23 2.48
N GLY A 446 28.79 -22.33 3.72
CA GLY A 446 28.03 -22.86 4.85
C GLY A 446 26.76 -22.05 5.14
N LEU A 447 26.84 -20.72 5.11
CA LEU A 447 25.69 -19.84 5.27
C LEU A 447 24.69 -19.98 4.11
N LEU A 448 25.17 -20.03 2.86
CA LEU A 448 24.30 -20.30 1.70
C LEU A 448 23.62 -21.67 1.79
N GLY A 449 24.34 -22.68 2.28
CA GLY A 449 23.78 -24.02 2.55
C GLY A 449 22.71 -23.99 3.63
N TYR A 450 22.95 -23.28 4.73
CA TYR A 450 21.97 -23.09 5.79
C TYR A 450 20.70 -22.41 5.26
N ILE A 451 20.84 -21.32 4.48
CA ILE A 451 19.71 -20.64 3.83
C ILE A 451 18.94 -21.61 2.95
N ALA A 452 19.64 -22.41 2.13
CA ALA A 452 19.01 -23.41 1.27
C ALA A 452 18.24 -24.47 2.07
N VAL A 453 18.79 -24.95 3.19
CA VAL A 453 18.14 -25.91 4.10
C VAL A 453 16.89 -25.32 4.76
N VAL A 454 16.97 -24.11 5.33
CA VAL A 454 15.80 -23.46 5.94
C VAL A 454 14.68 -23.32 4.90
N ARG A 455 15.03 -22.91 3.68
CA ARG A 455 14.05 -22.79 2.59
C ARG A 455 13.47 -24.14 2.16
N LEU A 456 14.29 -25.19 2.12
CA LEU A 456 13.81 -26.55 1.85
C LEU A 456 12.81 -26.99 2.92
N VAL A 457 13.13 -26.78 4.20
CA VAL A 457 12.23 -27.09 5.33
C VAL A 457 10.92 -26.31 5.22
N THR A 458 10.97 -25.01 4.92
CA THR A 458 9.77 -24.19 4.70
C THR A 458 8.94 -24.72 3.53
N ALA A 459 9.58 -25.06 2.41
CA ALA A 459 8.90 -25.59 1.23
C ALA A 459 8.24 -26.96 1.49
N VAL A 460 8.92 -27.84 2.23
CA VAL A 460 8.38 -29.15 2.65
C VAL A 460 7.21 -28.95 3.60
N TYR A 461 7.37 -28.09 4.61
CA TYR A 461 6.30 -27.78 5.56
C TYR A 461 5.06 -27.21 4.87
N ALA A 462 5.25 -26.24 3.96
CA ALA A 462 4.16 -25.68 3.16
C ALA A 462 3.45 -26.76 2.32
N SER A 463 4.22 -27.69 1.71
CA SER A 463 3.67 -28.81 0.94
C SER A 463 2.85 -29.77 1.81
N VAL A 464 3.31 -30.06 3.04
CA VAL A 464 2.57 -30.90 3.99
C VAL A 464 1.31 -30.21 4.49
N ALA A 465 1.40 -28.91 4.78
CA ALA A 465 0.27 -28.12 5.27
C ALA A 465 -0.84 -27.93 4.23
N LEU A 466 -0.50 -27.89 2.94
CA LEU A 466 -1.45 -27.79 1.81
C LEU A 466 -1.99 -29.14 1.34
N GLY A 467 -1.34 -30.26 1.71
CA GLY A 467 -1.52 -31.54 1.04
C GLY A 467 -0.70 -31.61 -0.24
N TRP A 468 0.02 -32.73 -0.44
CA TRP A 468 1.02 -32.87 -1.50
C TRP A 468 0.46 -32.71 -2.92
N GLU A 469 -0.81 -33.04 -3.11
CA GLU A 469 -1.53 -32.95 -4.38
C GLU A 469 -1.92 -31.50 -4.75
N HIS A 470 -2.03 -30.61 -3.76
CA HIS A 470 -2.36 -29.18 -3.97
C HIS A 470 -1.10 -28.29 -3.98
N ALA A 471 0.08 -28.87 -3.73
CA ALA A 471 1.34 -28.16 -3.81
C ALA A 471 1.73 -27.95 -5.29
N GLY A 472 1.36 -26.79 -5.84
CA GLY A 472 1.61 -26.45 -7.24
C GLY A 472 3.08 -26.61 -7.68
N ASN A 473 3.30 -26.77 -8.99
CA ASN A 473 4.59 -27.06 -9.61
C ASN A 473 5.74 -26.15 -9.15
N SER A 474 5.45 -24.89 -8.83
CA SER A 474 6.41 -23.91 -8.29
C SER A 474 7.03 -24.36 -6.96
N VAL A 475 6.26 -24.99 -6.06
CA VAL A 475 6.75 -25.48 -4.76
C VAL A 475 7.61 -26.73 -4.93
N ILE A 476 7.30 -27.59 -5.92
CA ILE A 476 8.12 -28.76 -6.27
C ILE A 476 9.50 -28.31 -6.77
N LEU A 477 9.53 -27.36 -7.72
CA LEU A 477 10.77 -26.82 -8.26
C LEU A 477 11.60 -26.08 -7.20
N LEU A 478 10.95 -25.40 -6.24
CA LEU A 478 11.63 -24.83 -5.09
C LEU A 478 12.31 -25.88 -4.22
N ARG A 479 11.67 -27.02 -3.95
CA ARG A 479 12.26 -28.12 -3.18
C ARG A 479 13.49 -28.69 -3.88
N ILE A 480 13.37 -28.99 -5.17
CA ILE A 480 14.48 -29.52 -5.97
C ILE A 480 15.64 -28.51 -6.01
N GLY A 481 15.34 -27.24 -6.30
CA GLY A 481 16.33 -26.17 -6.35
C GLY A 481 17.03 -25.93 -5.00
N ALA A 482 16.29 -25.95 -3.90
CA ALA A 482 16.84 -25.79 -2.55
C ALA A 482 17.70 -26.99 -2.13
N LEU A 483 17.30 -28.22 -2.48
CA LEU A 483 18.10 -29.42 -2.25
C LEU A 483 19.41 -29.37 -3.05
N ILE A 484 19.34 -29.04 -4.34
CA ILE A 484 20.52 -28.87 -5.19
C ILE A 484 21.44 -27.80 -4.59
N ALA A 485 20.90 -26.63 -4.22
CA ALA A 485 21.67 -25.55 -3.59
C ALA A 485 22.35 -26.01 -2.29
N ALA A 486 21.66 -26.76 -1.42
CA ALA A 486 22.23 -27.29 -0.19
C ALA A 486 23.37 -28.29 -0.46
N CYS A 487 23.19 -29.19 -1.43
CA CYS A 487 24.23 -30.14 -1.83
C CYS A 487 25.47 -29.42 -2.41
N ILE A 488 25.26 -28.43 -3.29
CA ILE A 488 26.37 -27.64 -3.85
C ILE A 488 27.09 -26.89 -2.74
N ALA A 489 26.35 -26.25 -1.84
CA ALA A 489 26.93 -25.52 -0.69
C ALA A 489 27.78 -26.45 0.18
N ALA A 490 27.28 -27.65 0.48
CA ALA A 490 28.02 -28.64 1.27
C ALA A 490 29.32 -29.07 0.58
N VAL A 491 29.28 -29.32 -0.74
CA VAL A 491 30.48 -29.65 -1.53
C VAL A 491 31.45 -28.46 -1.59
N SER A 492 30.97 -27.27 -1.91
CA SER A 492 31.79 -26.05 -1.95
C SER A 492 32.44 -25.74 -0.60
N CYS A 493 31.72 -25.97 0.50
CA CYS A 493 32.23 -25.83 1.86
C CYS A 493 33.30 -26.88 2.19
N ALA A 494 33.02 -28.17 1.92
CA ALA A 494 33.93 -29.27 2.25
C ALA A 494 35.26 -29.22 1.49
N TRP A 495 35.25 -28.72 0.25
CA TRP A 495 36.43 -28.73 -0.61
C TRP A 495 37.14 -27.37 -0.68
N SER A 496 36.59 -26.34 -0.01
CA SER A 496 37.12 -24.96 -0.04
C SER A 496 37.53 -24.55 -1.46
N LEU A 497 36.69 -24.94 -2.45
CA LEU A 497 37.03 -24.85 -3.87
C LEU A 497 37.43 -23.41 -4.19
N GLY A 498 38.73 -23.23 -4.43
CA GLY A 498 39.36 -21.97 -4.80
C GLY A 498 38.95 -21.62 -6.22
N SER A 499 37.75 -21.10 -6.38
CA SER A 499 37.29 -20.39 -7.57
C SER A 499 36.03 -19.65 -7.17
N SER A 500 36.13 -18.33 -7.16
CA SER A 500 35.09 -17.29 -6.99
C SER A 500 33.66 -17.76 -6.75
N VAL A 501 32.97 -17.10 -5.80
CA VAL A 501 31.51 -17.08 -5.50
C VAL A 501 30.57 -17.38 -6.71
N ASN A 502 31.01 -17.04 -7.92
CA ASN A 502 30.44 -17.41 -9.22
C ASN A 502 30.16 -18.90 -9.45
N LEU A 503 30.99 -19.84 -8.98
CA LEU A 503 30.82 -21.26 -9.28
C LEU A 503 29.52 -21.80 -8.68
N PHE A 504 29.20 -21.41 -7.45
CA PHE A 504 27.92 -21.76 -6.82
C PHE A 504 26.73 -21.20 -7.62
N LEU A 505 26.81 -19.94 -8.08
CA LEU A 505 25.74 -19.30 -8.86
C LEU A 505 25.53 -20.04 -10.18
N ILE A 506 26.62 -20.37 -10.87
CA ILE A 506 26.57 -21.10 -12.14
C ILE A 506 25.95 -22.48 -11.93
N ILE A 507 26.38 -23.24 -10.92
CA ILE A 507 25.84 -24.57 -10.67
C ILE A 507 24.39 -24.50 -10.17
N TYR A 508 24.03 -23.50 -9.36
CA TYR A 508 22.64 -23.27 -8.93
C TYR A 508 21.73 -22.95 -10.13
N LEU A 509 22.15 -22.04 -11.01
CA LEU A 509 21.41 -21.69 -12.21
C LEU A 509 21.32 -22.88 -13.18
N ALA A 510 22.39 -23.65 -13.34
CA ALA A 510 22.41 -24.87 -14.15
C ALA A 510 21.48 -25.95 -13.58
N GLY A 511 21.51 -26.17 -12.26
CA GLY A 511 20.61 -27.09 -11.57
C GLY A 511 19.15 -26.68 -11.69
N ARG A 512 18.86 -25.37 -11.60
CA ARG A 512 17.51 -24.85 -11.83
C ARG A 512 17.08 -24.97 -13.29
N ALA A 513 17.98 -24.72 -14.24
CA ALA A 513 17.72 -24.90 -15.67
C ALA A 513 17.45 -26.38 -15.99
N ALA A 514 18.20 -27.30 -15.38
CA ALA A 514 17.99 -28.73 -15.49
C ALA A 514 16.64 -29.15 -14.88
N ALA A 515 16.29 -28.66 -13.68
CA ALA A 515 14.98 -28.92 -13.05
C ALA A 515 13.80 -28.38 -13.87
N ASN A 516 13.99 -27.26 -14.58
CA ASN A 516 13.01 -26.68 -15.50
C ASN A 516 13.03 -27.29 -16.90
N SER A 517 13.89 -28.28 -17.18
CA SER A 517 13.92 -28.92 -18.49
C SER A 517 12.71 -29.86 -18.64
N GLY A 518 12.10 -29.86 -19.83
CA GLY A 518 10.94 -30.71 -20.12
C GLY A 518 11.24 -32.20 -19.90
N TYR A 519 12.50 -32.61 -20.07
CA TYR A 519 12.96 -33.97 -19.79
C TYR A 519 12.86 -34.34 -18.30
N VAL A 520 13.34 -33.47 -17.40
CA VAL A 520 13.25 -33.72 -15.95
C VAL A 520 11.82 -33.64 -15.46
N GLN A 521 11.01 -32.71 -15.99
CA GLN A 521 9.59 -32.62 -15.66
C GLN A 521 8.84 -33.90 -16.06
N GLN A 522 9.09 -34.41 -17.27
CA GLN A 522 8.52 -35.67 -17.76
C GLN A 522 8.99 -36.87 -16.93
N MET A 523 10.27 -36.92 -16.54
CA MET A 523 10.82 -37.98 -15.69
C MET A 523 10.19 -38.00 -14.29
N LEU A 524 9.86 -36.83 -13.75
CA LEU A 524 9.22 -36.68 -12.43
C LEU A 524 7.69 -36.87 -12.49
N GLY A 525 7.11 -37.18 -13.65
CA GLY A 525 5.67 -37.30 -13.81
C GLY A 525 4.92 -35.99 -13.60
N ILE A 526 5.62 -34.85 -13.72
CA ILE A 526 5.01 -33.52 -13.69
C ILE A 526 4.43 -33.31 -15.08
N GLU A 527 3.11 -33.32 -15.21
CA GLU A 527 2.48 -32.95 -16.48
C GLU A 527 2.96 -31.53 -16.86
N PRO A 528 3.42 -31.31 -18.11
CA PRO A 528 3.76 -29.98 -18.57
C PRO A 528 2.50 -29.16 -18.43
N ALA A 529 2.49 -28.23 -17.47
CA ALA A 529 1.31 -27.43 -17.17
C ALA A 529 0.75 -26.90 -18.50
N GLU A 530 -0.44 -27.37 -18.90
CA GLU A 530 -1.28 -26.61 -19.83
C GLU A 530 -1.23 -25.18 -19.32
N SER A 531 -0.87 -24.23 -20.17
CA SER A 531 -0.48 -22.88 -19.78
C SER A 531 -1.63 -22.14 -19.07
N GLN A 532 -1.88 -22.45 -17.80
CA GLN A 532 -2.55 -21.58 -16.86
C GLN A 532 -1.58 -20.44 -16.61
N ALA A 533 -1.63 -19.47 -17.51
CA ALA A 533 -0.79 -18.29 -17.55
C ALA A 533 -0.98 -17.37 -16.32
N SER A 534 -1.82 -17.75 -15.35
CA SER A 534 -2.16 -16.99 -14.15
C SER A 534 -1.10 -17.05 -13.04
N ASP A 535 -0.41 -18.18 -12.86
CA ASP A 535 0.36 -18.42 -11.62
C ASP A 535 1.81 -17.87 -11.65
N ASP A 536 2.30 -17.45 -12.81
CA ASP A 536 3.70 -17.08 -13.04
C ASP A 536 3.83 -15.65 -13.62
N VAL A 537 2.87 -14.80 -13.28
CA VAL A 537 2.90 -13.34 -13.52
C VAL A 537 3.45 -12.66 -12.26
N PRO A 538 4.57 -11.92 -12.33
CA PRO A 538 5.13 -11.16 -11.22
C PRO A 538 4.08 -10.31 -10.50
N ASP A 539 4.08 -10.41 -9.18
CA ASP A 539 3.27 -9.58 -8.30
C ASP A 539 3.79 -8.14 -8.34
N GLY A 540 2.98 -7.22 -8.86
CA GLY A 540 3.34 -5.82 -9.06
C GLY A 540 3.74 -5.16 -7.73
N ASP A 541 2.96 -5.41 -6.68
CA ASP A 541 3.11 -4.76 -5.39
C ASP A 541 4.43 -5.14 -4.74
N ARG A 542 4.79 -6.44 -4.75
CA ARG A 542 6.09 -6.89 -4.19
C ARG A 542 7.28 -6.33 -4.94
N VAL A 543 7.21 -6.23 -6.27
CA VAL A 543 8.28 -5.61 -7.07
C VAL A 543 8.43 -4.14 -6.67
N ILE A 544 7.32 -3.42 -6.45
CA ILE A 544 7.32 -2.03 -6.01
C ILE A 544 7.92 -1.91 -4.61
N PHE A 545 7.43 -2.67 -3.62
CA PHE A 545 7.92 -2.62 -2.23
C PHE A 545 9.41 -2.95 -2.12
N PHE A 546 9.89 -3.97 -2.83
CA PHE A 546 11.31 -4.31 -2.84
C PHE A 546 12.16 -3.20 -3.48
N SER A 547 11.72 -2.65 -4.63
CA SER A 547 12.40 -1.54 -5.28
C SER A 547 12.45 -0.28 -4.41
N ASP A 548 11.34 0.10 -3.78
CA ASP A 548 11.23 1.26 -2.90
C ASP A 548 12.20 1.15 -1.72
N GLY A 549 12.34 -0.04 -1.14
CA GLY A 549 13.34 -0.31 -0.10
C GLY A 549 14.78 -0.07 -0.58
N VAL A 550 15.14 -0.52 -1.79
CA VAL A 550 16.48 -0.28 -2.36
C VAL A 550 16.73 1.21 -2.61
N TYR A 551 15.74 1.93 -3.15
CA TYR A 551 15.83 3.37 -3.38
C TYR A 551 15.98 4.16 -2.08
N ALA A 552 15.18 3.83 -1.06
CA ALA A 552 15.22 4.47 0.25
C ALA A 552 16.59 4.26 0.90
N ILE A 553 17.07 3.02 0.96
CA ILE A 553 18.34 2.71 1.61
C ILE A 553 19.53 3.31 0.84
N SER A 554 19.52 3.23 -0.49
CA SER A 554 20.55 3.88 -1.32
C SER A 554 20.63 5.39 -1.03
N SER A 555 19.48 6.07 -0.95
CA SER A 555 19.42 7.49 -0.60
C SER A 555 19.97 7.77 0.80
N THR A 556 19.66 6.92 1.79
CA THR A 556 20.19 7.06 3.15
C THR A 556 21.70 6.79 3.24
N LEU A 557 22.25 5.88 2.44
CA LEU A 557 23.68 5.58 2.50
C LEU A 557 24.55 6.69 1.90
N ILE A 558 24.01 7.53 1.01
CA ILE A 558 24.73 8.67 0.41
C ILE A 558 24.99 9.75 1.47
N VAL A 559 24.05 10.03 2.38
CA VAL A 559 24.24 11.08 3.41
C VAL A 559 25.31 10.69 4.43
N LEU A 560 25.52 9.39 4.65
CA LEU A 560 26.51 8.89 5.62
C LEU A 560 27.96 9.13 5.19
N ASP A 561 28.20 9.48 3.92
CA ASP A 561 29.56 9.79 3.42
C ASP A 561 29.97 11.25 3.68
N LEU A 562 29.08 12.07 4.26
CA LEU A 562 29.41 13.46 4.59
C LEU A 562 30.36 13.53 5.79
N PRO A 563 31.45 14.30 5.71
CA PRO A 563 32.39 14.45 6.82
C PRO A 563 31.74 15.13 8.03
N ALA A 564 32.04 14.60 9.23
CA ALA A 564 31.55 15.13 10.48
C ALA A 564 32.44 16.28 11.00
N ALA A 565 31.82 17.33 11.54
CA ALA A 565 32.56 18.45 12.13
C ALA A 565 33.30 18.01 13.42
N PRO A 566 34.59 18.34 13.57
CA PRO A 566 35.31 18.13 14.83
C PRO A 566 34.62 18.81 16.02
N PRO A 567 34.64 18.19 17.21
CA PRO A 567 34.08 18.81 18.42
C PRO A 567 34.93 20.01 18.87
N GLY A 568 34.27 21.04 19.42
CA GLY A 568 34.96 22.18 20.04
C GLY A 568 35.47 23.27 19.09
N LEU A 569 34.98 23.31 17.84
CA LEU A 569 35.27 24.40 16.91
C LEU A 569 34.68 25.73 17.40
N SER A 570 35.45 26.82 17.24
CA SER A 570 34.93 28.19 17.37
C SER A 570 34.00 28.53 16.20
N ASP A 571 33.20 29.60 16.29
CA ASP A 571 32.32 30.05 15.21
C ASP A 571 33.06 30.27 13.88
N ALA A 572 34.28 30.83 13.94
CA ALA A 572 35.15 30.99 12.78
C ALA A 572 35.64 29.65 12.23
N GLY A 573 35.99 28.70 13.12
CA GLY A 573 36.39 27.34 12.75
C GLY A 573 35.27 26.54 12.09
N LEU A 574 34.03 26.68 12.58
CA LEU A 574 32.85 26.05 11.98
C LEU A 574 32.55 26.62 10.60
N THR A 575 32.64 27.95 10.43
CA THR A 575 32.43 28.61 9.14
C THR A 575 33.48 28.16 8.12
N ALA A 576 34.75 28.05 8.54
CA ALA A 576 35.83 27.54 7.69
C ALA A 576 35.59 26.09 7.28
N PHE A 577 35.20 25.22 8.22
CA PHE A 577 34.85 23.82 7.94
C PHE A 577 33.72 23.71 6.90
N LEU A 578 32.61 24.43 7.10
CA LEU A 578 31.48 24.40 6.16
C LEU A 578 31.86 24.93 4.77
N SER A 579 32.74 25.92 4.70
CA SER A 579 33.24 26.43 3.42
C SER A 579 34.14 25.44 2.69
N HIS A 580 34.93 24.66 3.44
CA HIS A 580 35.80 23.62 2.90
C HIS A 580 34.97 22.41 2.41
N GLU A 581 34.00 21.96 3.21
CA GLU A 581 33.16 20.78 2.91
C GLU A 581 31.95 21.08 2.00
N GLY A 582 31.79 22.31 1.54
CA GLY A 582 30.66 22.71 0.69
C GLY A 582 30.55 21.90 -0.61
N THR A 583 31.67 21.38 -1.10
CA THR A 583 31.73 20.54 -2.31
C THR A 583 31.24 19.12 -2.05
N ALA A 584 31.58 18.52 -0.90
CA ALA A 584 31.03 17.25 -0.46
C ALA A 584 29.50 17.32 -0.29
N LEU A 585 29.00 18.41 0.31
CA LEU A 585 27.57 18.67 0.47
C LEU A 585 26.85 18.78 -0.89
N LEU A 586 27.45 19.49 -1.86
CA LEU A 586 26.90 19.61 -3.21
C LEU A 586 26.86 18.26 -3.93
N SER A 587 27.92 17.46 -3.83
CA SER A 587 27.97 16.09 -4.37
C SER A 587 26.86 15.22 -3.78
N TYR A 588 26.65 15.27 -2.48
CA TYR A 588 25.54 14.59 -1.81
C TYR A 588 24.18 15.01 -2.39
N VAL A 589 23.90 16.32 -2.48
CA VAL A 589 22.61 16.83 -2.98
C VAL A 589 22.35 16.37 -4.41
N ILE A 590 23.37 16.44 -5.28
CA ILE A 590 23.27 15.98 -6.67
C ILE A 590 22.98 14.47 -6.71
N CYS A 591 23.71 13.66 -5.95
CA CYS A 591 23.53 12.21 -5.94
C CYS A 591 22.14 11.81 -5.41
N ALA A 592 21.70 12.39 -4.30
CA ALA A 592 20.38 12.17 -3.74
C ALA A 592 19.26 12.57 -4.73
N TYR A 593 19.43 13.69 -5.42
CA TYR A 593 18.48 14.15 -6.44
C TYR A 593 18.41 13.18 -7.63
N VAL A 594 19.54 12.67 -8.10
CA VAL A 594 19.59 11.66 -9.19
C VAL A 594 18.86 10.37 -8.77
N VAL A 595 19.08 9.88 -7.54
CA VAL A 595 18.36 8.70 -7.03
C VAL A 595 16.85 8.96 -6.96
N GLY A 596 16.42 10.14 -6.49
CA GLY A 596 15.00 10.54 -6.48
C GLY A 596 14.36 10.63 -7.87
N LEU A 597 15.10 11.11 -8.88
CA LEU A 597 14.64 11.12 -10.27
C LEU A 597 14.45 9.72 -10.84
N LEU A 598 15.41 8.83 -10.57
CA LEU A 598 15.32 7.43 -10.96
C LEU A 598 14.09 6.76 -10.29
N TRP A 599 13.87 7.04 -9.00
CA TRP A 599 12.70 6.56 -8.27
C TRP A 599 11.38 7.09 -8.85
N MET A 600 11.27 8.38 -9.13
CA MET A 600 10.05 8.95 -9.74
C MET A 600 9.74 8.32 -11.11
N GLY A 601 10.77 8.09 -11.93
CA GLY A 601 10.61 7.39 -13.20
C GLY A 601 10.20 5.93 -13.02
N HIS A 602 10.73 5.25 -12.01
CA HIS A 602 10.32 3.89 -11.63
C HIS A 602 8.88 3.85 -11.12
N TYR A 603 8.50 4.70 -10.16
CA TYR A 603 7.14 4.83 -9.64
C TYR A 603 6.14 5.08 -10.76
N SER A 604 6.41 6.06 -11.62
CA SER A 604 5.55 6.39 -12.77
C SER A 604 5.42 5.22 -13.75
N LEU A 605 6.45 4.38 -13.87
CA LEU A 605 6.39 3.18 -14.68
C LEU A 605 5.52 2.11 -14.01
N MET A 606 5.68 1.87 -12.71
CA MET A 606 5.14 0.69 -12.02
C MET A 606 3.74 0.90 -11.43
N HIS A 607 3.35 2.10 -11.00
CA HIS A 607 2.12 2.37 -10.23
C HIS A 607 0.81 1.97 -10.94
N ASP A 608 0.76 2.06 -12.27
CA ASP A 608 -0.45 1.77 -13.05
C ASP A 608 -0.55 0.28 -13.49
N ALA A 609 0.27 -0.61 -12.95
CA ALA A 609 0.41 -1.99 -13.43
C ALA A 609 -0.07 -3.02 -12.41
N GLU A 610 -1.32 -3.49 -12.54
CA GLU A 610 -1.81 -4.64 -11.76
C GLU A 610 -0.99 -5.91 -12.03
N THR A 611 -0.38 -6.05 -13.21
CA THR A 611 0.49 -7.18 -13.58
C THR A 611 1.72 -6.74 -14.37
N LEU A 612 2.90 -7.26 -13.98
CA LEU A 612 4.17 -6.90 -14.64
C LEU A 612 4.67 -8.00 -15.59
N PRO A 613 5.10 -7.68 -16.82
CA PRO A 613 5.77 -8.65 -17.68
C PRO A 613 7.07 -9.17 -17.05
N ARG A 614 7.35 -10.48 -17.13
CA ARG A 614 8.60 -11.09 -16.59
C ARG A 614 9.90 -10.42 -17.05
N MET A 615 9.95 -9.90 -18.27
CA MET A 615 11.12 -9.16 -18.74
C MET A 615 11.33 -7.86 -17.96
N VAL A 616 10.25 -7.18 -17.59
CA VAL A 616 10.30 -5.96 -16.77
C VAL A 616 10.83 -6.28 -15.38
N GLU A 617 10.35 -7.35 -14.75
CA GLU A 617 10.90 -7.81 -13.46
C GLU A 617 12.41 -8.13 -13.54
N ARG A 618 12.85 -8.82 -14.60
CA ARG A 618 14.28 -9.14 -14.79
C ARG A 618 15.13 -7.88 -14.97
N LEU A 619 14.68 -6.95 -15.82
CA LEU A 619 15.36 -5.67 -16.04
C LEU A 619 15.34 -4.81 -14.76
N ASN A 620 14.26 -4.86 -13.98
CA ASN A 620 14.14 -4.19 -12.70
C ASN A 620 15.23 -4.67 -11.73
N ASN A 621 15.41 -5.98 -11.58
CA ASN A 621 16.45 -6.50 -10.68
C ASN A 621 17.86 -6.05 -11.09
N VAL A 622 18.16 -5.99 -12.39
CA VAL A 622 19.45 -5.45 -12.86
C VAL A 622 19.55 -3.95 -12.60
N HIS A 623 18.47 -3.20 -12.82
CA HIS A 623 18.40 -1.77 -12.53
C HIS A 623 18.67 -1.48 -11.04
N LEU A 624 18.09 -2.27 -10.13
CA LEU A 624 18.29 -2.12 -8.69
C LEU A 624 19.73 -2.38 -8.24
N ILE A 625 20.50 -3.23 -8.94
CA ILE A 625 21.95 -3.39 -8.68
C ILE A 625 22.66 -2.05 -8.87
N PHE A 626 22.36 -1.34 -9.96
CA PHE A 626 22.96 -0.03 -10.22
C PHE A 626 22.46 1.04 -9.26
N VAL A 627 21.19 1.04 -8.87
CA VAL A 627 20.66 1.93 -7.84
C VAL A 627 21.36 1.70 -6.49
N ALA A 628 21.61 0.45 -6.12
CA ALA A 628 22.34 0.08 -4.91
C ALA A 628 23.84 0.44 -4.96
N LEU A 629 24.42 0.65 -6.15
CA LEU A 629 25.79 1.13 -6.35
C LEU A 629 25.94 2.65 -6.28
N MET A 630 24.84 3.40 -6.29
CA MET A 630 24.89 4.87 -6.21
C MET A 630 25.67 5.41 -4.99
N PRO A 631 25.58 4.82 -3.77
CA PRO A 631 26.36 5.28 -2.63
C PRO A 631 27.87 5.13 -2.84
N PHE A 632 28.32 4.08 -3.54
CA PHE A 632 29.73 3.92 -3.90
C PHE A 632 30.19 5.03 -4.87
N GLY A 633 29.40 5.29 -5.92
CA GLY A 633 29.70 6.40 -6.84
C GLY A 633 29.74 7.76 -6.14
N SER A 634 28.83 8.00 -5.20
CA SER A 634 28.80 9.22 -4.37
C SER A 634 30.05 9.35 -3.49
N ASN A 635 30.46 8.27 -2.82
CA ASN A 635 31.67 8.24 -1.99
C ASN A 635 32.92 8.63 -2.81
N LEU A 636 33.08 8.10 -4.03
CA LEU A 636 34.20 8.47 -4.90
C LEU A 636 34.16 9.94 -5.33
N LEU A 637 32.96 10.48 -5.60
CA LEU A 637 32.76 11.89 -5.93
C LEU A 637 33.01 12.84 -4.75
N ILE A 638 32.90 12.37 -3.50
CA ILE A 638 33.22 13.17 -2.33
C ILE A 638 34.75 13.19 -2.12
N LEU A 639 35.41 12.04 -2.23
CA LEU A 639 36.84 11.90 -1.95
C LEU A 639 37.75 12.39 -3.08
N TYR A 640 37.58 11.82 -4.27
CA TYR A 640 38.37 12.15 -5.46
C TYR A 640 37.72 13.24 -6.29
N GLY A 641 36.52 13.62 -5.86
CA GLY A 641 35.78 14.79 -6.22
C GLY A 641 36.66 15.93 -6.60
N GLN A 642 37.63 16.35 -5.78
CA GLN A 642 38.51 17.52 -5.97
C GLN A 642 40.01 17.20 -6.28
N SER A 643 40.30 15.94 -6.66
CA SER A 643 41.64 15.46 -7.01
C SER A 643 41.91 15.34 -8.53
N ASP A 644 43.17 15.13 -8.92
CA ASP A 644 43.54 14.86 -10.33
C ASP A 644 42.80 13.65 -10.93
N ASP A 645 42.27 12.75 -10.10
CA ASP A 645 41.44 11.60 -10.50
C ASP A 645 39.95 11.92 -10.65
N SER A 646 39.55 13.19 -10.56
CA SER A 646 38.15 13.58 -10.73
C SER A 646 37.49 13.10 -12.02
N PRO A 647 38.16 13.05 -13.20
CA PRO A 647 37.51 12.51 -14.40
C PRO A 647 37.13 11.03 -14.25
N LEU A 648 37.92 10.25 -13.51
CA LEU A 648 37.67 8.83 -13.28
C LEU A 648 36.51 8.64 -12.29
N ALA A 649 36.49 9.37 -11.17
CA ALA A 649 35.41 9.32 -10.19
C ALA A 649 34.06 9.75 -10.80
N ILE A 650 34.07 10.84 -11.57
CA ILE A 650 32.94 11.33 -12.38
C ILE A 650 32.49 10.27 -13.37
N GLY A 651 33.42 9.67 -14.13
CA GLY A 651 33.11 8.63 -15.10
C GLY A 651 32.44 7.41 -14.49
N ILE A 652 32.90 6.96 -13.31
CA ILE A 652 32.31 5.83 -12.59
C ILE A 652 30.87 6.15 -12.17
N PHE A 653 30.64 7.32 -11.57
CA PHE A 653 29.29 7.74 -11.16
C PHE A 653 28.32 7.82 -12.35
N VAL A 654 28.75 8.45 -13.45
CA VAL A 654 27.94 8.56 -14.68
C VAL A 654 27.62 7.18 -15.26
N ALA A 655 28.58 6.25 -15.24
CA ALA A 655 28.36 4.89 -15.71
C ALA A 655 27.31 4.14 -14.87
N ILE A 656 27.35 4.29 -13.54
CA ILE A 656 26.38 3.68 -12.62
C ILE A 656 24.98 4.27 -12.83
N ALA A 657 24.85 5.60 -12.69
CA ALA A 657 23.57 6.29 -12.83
C ALA A 657 22.98 6.10 -14.22
N GLY A 658 23.83 6.10 -15.26
CA GLY A 658 23.39 5.93 -16.62
C GLY A 658 22.96 4.52 -16.97
N SER A 659 23.61 3.51 -16.41
CA SER A 659 23.16 2.12 -16.54
C SER A 659 21.79 1.92 -15.88
N ALA A 660 21.56 2.52 -14.70
CA ALA A 660 20.24 2.51 -14.06
C ALA A 660 19.16 3.17 -14.95
N ALA A 661 19.45 4.35 -15.51
CA ALA A 661 18.52 5.08 -16.38
C ALA A 661 18.21 4.35 -17.70
N ILE A 662 19.22 3.73 -18.33
CA ILE A 662 19.07 2.93 -19.56
C ILE A 662 18.15 1.73 -19.30
N LEU A 663 18.33 1.03 -18.18
CA LEU A 663 17.48 -0.11 -17.83
C LEU A 663 16.04 0.32 -17.55
N LEU A 664 15.85 1.47 -16.89
CA LEU A 664 14.52 2.07 -16.69
C LEU A 664 13.84 2.39 -18.02
N SER A 665 14.58 3.00 -18.95
CA SER A 665 14.12 3.27 -20.32
C SER A 665 13.79 1.98 -21.09
N ALA A 666 14.60 0.92 -20.93
CA ALA A 666 14.37 -0.37 -21.54
C ALA A 666 13.07 -1.02 -21.02
N MET A 667 12.79 -0.90 -19.72
CA MET A 667 11.52 -1.37 -19.15
C MET A 667 10.32 -0.60 -19.70
N ALA A 668 10.40 0.72 -19.78
CA ALA A 668 9.36 1.58 -20.36
C ALA A 668 9.13 1.23 -21.85
N GLY A 669 10.21 1.09 -22.62
CA GLY A 669 10.16 0.70 -24.04
C GLY A 669 9.56 -0.69 -24.25
N TRP A 670 9.89 -1.66 -23.38
CA TRP A 670 9.31 -3.01 -23.45
C TRP A 670 7.80 -3.01 -23.18
N ARG A 671 7.35 -2.21 -22.21
CA ARG A 671 5.91 -2.06 -21.92
C ARG A 671 5.17 -1.39 -23.06
N LEU A 672 5.73 -0.32 -23.62
CA LEU A 672 5.19 0.32 -24.82
C LEU A 672 5.13 -0.65 -26.01
N TYR A 673 6.19 -1.41 -26.26
CA TYR A 673 6.22 -2.42 -27.31
C TYR A 673 5.11 -3.47 -27.14
N LYS A 674 4.93 -3.99 -25.91
CA LYS A 674 3.84 -4.95 -25.63
C LYS A 674 2.46 -4.34 -25.84
N ALA A 675 2.23 -3.10 -25.38
CA ALA A 675 0.95 -2.40 -25.56
C ALA A 675 0.64 -2.15 -27.04
N LEU A 676 1.64 -1.73 -27.83
CA LEU A 676 1.49 -1.54 -29.27
C LEU A 676 1.24 -2.88 -29.99
N ARG A 677 1.93 -3.96 -29.58
CA ARG A 677 1.73 -5.28 -30.17
C ARG A 677 0.36 -5.87 -29.84
N SER A 678 -0.16 -5.66 -28.63
CA SER A 678 -1.52 -6.11 -28.29
C SER A 678 -2.57 -5.39 -29.13
N LEU A 679 -2.38 -4.10 -29.42
CA LEU A 679 -3.26 -3.35 -30.31
C LEU A 679 -3.16 -3.82 -31.76
N ASN A 680 -1.94 -4.05 -32.26
CA ASN A 680 -1.73 -4.57 -33.60
C ASN A 680 -2.32 -5.98 -33.79
N ASN A 681 -2.23 -6.85 -32.77
CA ASN A 681 -2.81 -8.19 -32.82
C ASN A 681 -4.34 -8.20 -32.73
N ARG A 682 -4.99 -7.12 -32.25
CA ARG A 682 -6.44 -6.95 -32.31
C ARG A 682 -6.92 -6.54 -33.71
N VAL A 683 -6.00 -6.19 -34.63
CA VAL A 683 -6.28 -5.90 -36.04
C VAL A 683 -5.81 -7.09 -36.88
N PRO A 684 -6.70 -7.96 -37.41
CA PRO A 684 -6.28 -9.11 -38.19
C PRO A 684 -5.61 -8.67 -39.50
N SER A 685 -4.40 -9.15 -39.74
CA SER A 685 -3.71 -8.99 -41.02
C SER A 685 -4.30 -9.96 -42.06
N GLY A 686 -5.29 -9.49 -42.82
CA GLY A 686 -5.68 -10.08 -44.10
C GLY A 686 -6.79 -11.12 -44.04
N GLY A 687 -8.00 -10.69 -44.41
CA GLY A 687 -9.14 -11.55 -44.70
C GLY A 687 -10.37 -10.71 -45.03
N SER A 688 -10.52 -10.39 -46.32
CA SER A 688 -11.63 -9.81 -47.11
C SER A 688 -13.05 -9.63 -46.51
N HIS A 689 -13.21 -9.18 -45.27
CA HIS A 689 -14.50 -8.80 -44.69
C HIS A 689 -14.40 -7.38 -44.12
N GLU A 690 -14.52 -6.40 -45.01
CA GLU A 690 -14.48 -4.95 -44.74
C GLU A 690 -15.64 -4.42 -43.86
N GLY A 691 -16.50 -5.26 -43.29
CA GLY A 691 -17.77 -4.80 -42.70
C GLY A 691 -17.98 -5.03 -41.19
N THR A 692 -17.21 -5.91 -40.54
CA THR A 692 -17.66 -6.50 -39.26
C THR A 692 -16.88 -6.07 -38.03
N TRP A 693 -15.76 -5.34 -38.18
CA TRP A 693 -14.92 -4.91 -37.05
C TRP A 693 -15.40 -3.63 -36.37
N LEU A 694 -16.12 -2.75 -37.09
CA LEU A 694 -16.63 -1.49 -36.52
C LEU A 694 -17.70 -1.69 -35.42
N LEU A 695 -18.18 -2.91 -35.20
CA LEU A 695 -19.25 -3.23 -34.27
C LEU A 695 -18.77 -3.86 -32.95
N THR A 696 -17.47 -4.13 -32.77
CA THR A 696 -16.95 -4.82 -31.55
C THR A 696 -15.83 -4.10 -30.82
N THR A 697 -15.13 -3.14 -31.44
CA THR A 697 -14.28 -2.19 -30.71
C THR A 697 -15.14 -0.99 -30.30
N THR A 698 -15.39 -0.84 -29.01
CA THR A 698 -16.04 0.36 -28.46
C THR A 698 -15.11 1.57 -28.60
N GLU A 699 -15.66 2.78 -28.71
CA GLU A 699 -14.86 4.02 -28.63
C GLU A 699 -14.03 4.06 -27.33
N SER A 700 -14.55 3.49 -26.23
CA SER A 700 -13.83 3.41 -24.94
C SER A 700 -12.54 2.61 -25.00
N ASP A 701 -12.51 1.49 -25.74
CA ASP A 701 -11.33 0.63 -25.84
C ASP A 701 -10.20 1.31 -26.62
N VAL A 702 -10.57 2.14 -27.60
CA VAL A 702 -9.63 2.95 -28.38
C VAL A 702 -9.14 4.13 -27.55
N ASP A 703 -10.03 4.82 -26.85
CA ASP A 703 -9.67 5.94 -25.96
C ASP A 703 -8.78 5.48 -24.79
N GLU A 704 -9.04 4.31 -24.21
CA GLU A 704 -8.24 3.73 -23.13
C GLU A 704 -6.86 3.29 -23.64
N ALA A 705 -6.81 2.68 -24.83
CA ALA A 705 -5.56 2.35 -25.49
C ALA A 705 -4.75 3.60 -25.87
N GLU A 706 -5.39 4.65 -26.38
CA GLU A 706 -4.76 5.93 -26.68
C GLU A 706 -4.31 6.64 -25.41
N ALA A 707 -5.07 6.59 -24.31
CA ALA A 707 -4.68 7.14 -23.02
C ALA A 707 -3.50 6.36 -22.42
N LEU A 708 -3.48 5.03 -22.52
CA LEU A 708 -2.37 4.18 -22.09
C LEU A 708 -1.14 4.44 -22.95
N ILE A 709 -1.29 4.54 -24.28
CA ILE A 709 -0.20 4.90 -25.19
C ILE A 709 0.27 6.32 -24.91
N ALA A 710 -0.61 7.28 -24.63
CA ALA A 710 -0.21 8.64 -24.31
C ALA A 710 0.51 8.71 -22.96
N ARG A 711 0.08 7.94 -21.96
CA ARG A 711 0.77 7.78 -20.67
C ARG A 711 2.10 7.06 -20.84
N LEU A 712 2.17 5.94 -21.55
CA LEU A 712 3.40 5.21 -21.82
C LEU A 712 4.34 5.99 -22.74
N LYS A 713 3.83 6.76 -23.71
CA LYS A 713 4.64 7.70 -24.49
C LYS A 713 5.12 8.81 -23.60
N ARG A 714 4.30 9.35 -22.69
CA ARG A 714 4.72 10.36 -21.71
C ARG A 714 5.75 9.80 -20.75
N ASN A 715 5.63 8.55 -20.30
CA ASN A 715 6.55 7.85 -19.40
C ASN A 715 7.80 7.40 -20.13
N VAL A 716 7.71 6.96 -21.38
CA VAL A 716 8.86 6.73 -22.26
C VAL A 716 9.54 8.06 -22.47
N VAL A 717 8.81 9.14 -22.77
CA VAL A 717 9.34 10.50 -22.87
C VAL A 717 9.81 11.04 -21.51
N PHE A 718 9.32 10.62 -20.35
CA PHE A 718 9.80 11.06 -19.02
C PHE A 718 10.98 10.20 -18.53
N SER A 719 11.03 8.94 -18.96
CA SER A 719 12.16 8.00 -18.79
C SER A 719 13.28 8.27 -19.80
N PHE A 720 12.95 8.80 -20.99
CA PHE A 720 13.87 9.25 -22.04
C PHE A 720 14.25 10.72 -21.90
N ASN A 721 13.35 11.61 -21.45
CA ASN A 721 13.67 13.03 -21.28
C ASN A 721 14.41 13.17 -19.97
N LEU A 722 15.67 13.59 -20.07
CA LEU A 722 16.43 14.19 -18.98
C LEU A 722 17.29 13.31 -18.04
N PRO A 723 17.01 12.03 -17.68
CA PRO A 723 17.51 11.47 -16.41
C PRO A 723 18.97 11.09 -16.48
N LEU A 724 19.47 10.91 -17.70
CA LEU A 724 20.87 10.95 -18.01
C LEU A 724 21.29 12.32 -18.52
N THR A 725 20.48 12.96 -19.38
CA THR A 725 20.76 14.20 -20.12
C THR A 725 21.16 15.39 -19.23
N LEU A 726 20.98 15.26 -17.92
CA LEU A 726 21.38 16.21 -16.87
C LEU A 726 22.23 15.62 -15.72
N VAL A 727 22.34 14.30 -15.51
CA VAL A 727 23.59 13.72 -14.92
C VAL A 727 24.79 14.33 -15.68
N VAL A 728 24.54 14.42 -16.99
CA VAL A 728 25.26 14.97 -18.13
C VAL A 728 25.12 16.49 -18.31
N GLY A 729 24.56 17.23 -17.36
CA GLY A 729 24.61 18.70 -17.42
C GLY A 729 25.74 19.28 -16.58
N ILE A 730 26.13 18.60 -15.49
CA ILE A 730 26.51 19.31 -14.26
C ILE A 730 27.71 18.74 -13.51
N LEU A 731 28.08 17.47 -13.70
CA LEU A 731 29.52 17.21 -13.67
C LEU A 731 30.20 18.10 -14.72
N LEU A 732 29.47 18.36 -15.82
CA LEU A 732 29.77 19.21 -16.96
C LEU A 732 29.68 20.72 -16.62
N SER A 733 30.75 21.23 -16.04
CA SER A 733 31.39 22.51 -16.41
C SER A 733 32.32 23.00 -15.32
N LEU A 734 32.11 22.53 -14.08
CA LEU A 734 32.54 23.24 -12.88
C LEU A 734 33.19 22.34 -11.83
N TRP A 735 34.11 21.56 -12.33
CA TRP A 735 35.44 21.56 -11.73
C TRP A 735 36.24 22.86 -11.93
N HIS A 736 35.67 23.85 -12.65
CA HIS A 736 36.09 25.23 -12.96
C HIS A 736 36.81 25.31 -14.33
N LYS A 737 36.56 26.21 -15.31
CA LYS A 737 35.90 27.54 -15.38
C LYS A 737 35.32 27.78 -16.80
N TRP A 738 34.18 28.46 -16.86
CA TRP A 738 33.48 29.04 -18.03
C TRP A 738 32.56 28.11 -18.84
N LEU A 739 31.34 28.63 -19.03
CA LEU A 739 30.31 28.27 -20.00
C LEU A 739 29.26 27.22 -19.59
N PHE A 740 28.42 27.52 -18.59
CA PHE A 740 27.15 26.76 -18.42
C PHE A 740 25.96 27.58 -17.88
N VAL A 741 25.93 28.89 -18.12
CA VAL A 741 24.73 29.71 -17.87
C VAL A 741 23.72 29.60 -19.03
N ALA A 742 24.11 29.00 -20.16
CA ALA A 742 23.29 28.94 -21.38
C ALA A 742 22.53 27.62 -21.60
N ILE A 743 22.81 26.55 -20.83
CA ILE A 743 22.34 25.19 -21.19
C ILE A 743 21.13 24.73 -20.35
N LEU A 744 20.93 25.25 -19.14
CA LEU A 744 19.70 25.02 -18.37
C LEU A 744 18.43 25.49 -19.13
N PRO A 745 18.44 26.64 -19.83
CA PRO A 745 17.34 27.02 -20.71
C PRO A 745 17.23 26.09 -21.91
N LEU A 746 18.35 25.63 -22.49
CA LEU A 746 18.34 24.83 -23.71
C LEU A 746 17.79 23.41 -23.50
N SER A 747 18.00 22.78 -22.35
CA SER A 747 17.36 21.49 -22.03
C SER A 747 15.86 21.66 -21.80
N GLY A 748 15.45 22.78 -21.19
CA GLY A 748 14.04 23.19 -21.12
C GLY A 748 13.44 23.45 -22.50
N TYR A 749 14.16 24.15 -23.38
CA TYR A 749 13.75 24.44 -24.76
C TYR A 749 13.81 23.21 -25.67
N LEU A 750 14.69 22.24 -25.43
CA LEU A 750 14.75 20.99 -26.19
C LEU A 750 13.66 20.03 -25.71
N ALA A 751 13.37 19.98 -24.40
CA ALA A 751 12.20 19.27 -23.88
C ALA A 751 10.90 19.92 -24.38
N LEU A 752 10.84 21.25 -24.45
CA LEU A 752 9.73 22.01 -25.03
C LEU A 752 9.65 21.80 -26.56
N ALA A 753 10.76 21.79 -27.27
CA ALA A 753 10.82 21.57 -28.72
C ALA A 753 10.50 20.13 -29.08
N LEU A 754 10.94 19.14 -28.31
CA LEU A 754 10.59 17.73 -28.49
C LEU A 754 9.14 17.46 -28.09
N SER A 755 8.60 18.09 -27.04
CA SER A 755 7.17 18.03 -26.74
C SER A 755 6.32 18.76 -27.80
N LEU A 756 6.85 19.82 -28.43
CA LEU A 756 6.22 20.47 -29.59
C LEU A 756 6.36 19.66 -30.89
N VAL A 757 7.44 18.90 -31.09
CA VAL A 757 7.67 18.06 -32.28
C VAL A 757 6.93 16.73 -32.17
N TYR A 758 6.95 16.08 -31.01
CA TYR A 758 6.24 14.82 -30.74
C TYR A 758 4.77 15.03 -30.36
N GLY A 759 4.41 16.18 -29.78
CA GLY A 759 3.01 16.61 -29.66
C GLY A 759 2.40 17.01 -31.02
N ARG A 760 3.23 17.17 -32.05
CA ARG A 760 2.83 17.38 -33.46
C ARG A 760 3.05 16.16 -34.35
N LEU A 761 3.50 15.01 -33.83
CA LEU A 761 3.36 13.78 -34.59
C LEU A 761 1.86 13.60 -34.79
N PRO A 762 1.35 13.66 -36.03
CA PRO A 762 -0.07 13.53 -36.25
C PRO A 762 -0.46 12.17 -35.65
N CYS A 763 -1.43 12.18 -34.74
CA CYS A 763 -2.36 11.05 -34.67
C CYS A 763 -2.65 10.74 -36.13
N ALA A 764 -2.35 9.51 -36.56
CA ALA A 764 -2.74 9.04 -37.87
C ALA A 764 -4.16 9.55 -38.09
N ALA A 765 -4.30 10.37 -39.14
CA ALA A 765 -5.41 11.28 -39.34
C ALA A 765 -6.70 10.67 -38.84
N SER A 766 -7.43 11.40 -37.99
CA SER A 766 -8.83 11.08 -37.74
C SER A 766 -9.48 10.73 -39.08
N PRO A 767 -10.05 9.53 -39.27
CA PRO A 767 -10.99 9.35 -40.36
C PRO A 767 -12.30 10.02 -39.93
N ARG A 768 -12.26 11.34 -39.66
CA ARG A 768 -13.39 12.20 -39.96
C ARG A 768 -13.36 12.46 -41.47
N ARG A 769 -13.62 11.41 -42.24
CA ARG A 769 -14.19 11.55 -43.58
C ARG A 769 -15.57 10.92 -43.51
N SER A 770 -16.56 11.79 -43.62
CA SER A 770 -17.87 11.55 -44.21
C SER A 770 -18.26 10.09 -44.39
N ILE A 771 -19.33 9.71 -43.70
CA ILE A 771 -20.32 8.80 -44.28
C ILE A 771 -20.63 9.35 -45.68
N GLY A 772 -20.06 8.72 -46.70
CA GLY A 772 -20.01 9.29 -48.05
C GLY A 772 -19.05 8.50 -48.94
N SER A 773 -19.43 7.26 -49.21
CA SER A 773 -19.12 6.46 -50.40
C SER A 773 -17.73 6.51 -51.05
N VAL A 774 -17.20 5.30 -51.27
CA VAL A 774 -16.40 4.80 -52.41
C VAL A 774 -14.95 4.40 -52.09
N GLN A 775 -14.77 3.06 -52.21
CA GLN A 775 -13.61 2.20 -52.52
C GLN A 775 -12.36 2.25 -51.64
#